data_AF-A0A957UEQ3-F1
#
_entry.id   AF-A0A957UEQ3-F1
#
_cell.length_a   1.000
_cell.length_b   1.000
_cell.length_c   1.000
_cell.angle_alpha   90.00
_cell.angle_beta   90.00
_cell.angle_gamma   90.00
#
_symmetry.space_group_name_H-M   'P 1'
#
loop_
_entity.id
_entity.type
_entity.pdbx_description
1 polymer ?
#
loop_
_entity_poly.entity_id
_entity_poly.type
_entity_poly.pdbx_seq_one_letter_code
_entity_poly.pdbx_strand_id
1 'polypeptide(L)'
;ACAPVRPMPAMTDAAAVVSAPAVEYDLGETTILQERFPEESRFRAMPVRLNGVIAAPAEGGPYPVVLIIHGTHPGCPEVEHGVDRWPCDPAVERPNYRGFAYLVGELAAQGYVALSININAENTFGFGEPIPGERLRQLVDLHLGALAEASAGGANDFGIDLAGRADLSRLVIAGHSRGGDAAIALARDLAAEAERGEVTFGPVDGLLLIAPAPNATDPAGGAPAPMATVLPACDADVVDQVGQVFYEATRLESQHDWATSVWLERANHNHFNSTLPDDPFGLNGRPDCDPLLDGAAQRDFLVAYTTDFLTTIFSRDPAQIRAAMARMGIDVLVPAVDQIYGLAAQAALLPAARLRLPLLTPVTADEFTTSPIGGAVSAEGVATLFCPEGSYTPFTAPDLAGCRRSHVVVPGQPAHAVVSWEAPGASLRFDLLPGVDNLLLFDAVSVRAAVDPLSPLNAPGAPQAFSVRLTDRQGNSAIVPVRADEPALRFPEGELGEIFFDDPLFSGRAPLLPVRIPLSQFEGVNLASIAEVALVFDQTDSGSLFLADVELVRSPIGSQETLSEPPSAELIAAAEAGDVEAMRQLANLYRPTDALGVQYGNLEQAVFWYRQACAAGYANAQVDFYEFARLEADMGNPAYLDEAIVCLEDAIRQGHRSAILAGAFRAAFIEQDYKTGFFLYALFEDTEPHYAEQRWSFADQLTQAEIDEAEQAAAEWRAANTIKDYNDFFAEVDSPFRPVTE
;
A
#
# COMPACT_ATOMS: atom_id res chain seq x y z
N ALA A 1 4.75 -41.35 17.72
CA ALA A 1 5.88 -40.50 18.12
C ALA A 1 6.35 -39.78 16.86
N CYS A 2 5.85 -38.57 16.65
CA CYS A 2 6.14 -37.77 15.46
C CYS A 2 7.56 -37.22 15.56
N ALA A 3 8.39 -37.49 14.56
CA ALA A 3 9.67 -36.82 14.41
C ALA A 3 9.42 -35.36 14.00
N PRO A 4 10.23 -34.39 14.47
CA PRO A 4 10.09 -33.01 14.05
C PRO A 4 10.54 -32.87 12.60
N VAL A 5 9.68 -32.23 11.79
CA VAL A 5 10.03 -31.70 10.48
C VAL A 5 11.22 -30.75 10.67
N ARG A 6 12.33 -31.00 9.96
CA ARG A 6 13.45 -30.07 9.94
C ARG A 6 12.98 -28.77 9.29
N PRO A 7 13.18 -27.59 9.91
CA PRO A 7 13.00 -26.34 9.20
C PRO A 7 13.99 -26.32 8.02
N MET A 8 13.48 -25.98 6.83
CA MET A 8 14.34 -25.64 5.69
C MET A 8 15.29 -24.50 6.10
N PRO A 9 16.53 -24.48 5.55
CA PRO A 9 17.50 -23.46 5.91
C PRO A 9 16.94 -22.08 5.54
N ALA A 10 16.86 -21.19 6.52
CA ALA A 10 16.64 -19.78 6.27
C ALA A 10 17.72 -19.31 5.29
N MET A 11 17.30 -18.76 4.15
CA MET A 11 18.20 -18.10 3.22
C MET A 11 18.65 -16.79 3.85
N THR A 12 19.77 -16.85 4.58
CA THR A 12 20.54 -15.67 4.96
C THR A 12 21.55 -15.38 3.86
N ASP A 13 21.29 -14.35 3.08
CA ASP A 13 22.19 -13.21 2.89
C ASP A 13 21.58 -12.34 1.79
N ALA A 14 20.68 -11.44 2.18
CA ALA A 14 20.54 -10.19 1.44
C ALA A 14 21.91 -9.52 1.56
N ALA A 15 22.66 -9.48 0.46
CA ALA A 15 23.88 -8.70 0.40
C ALA A 15 23.55 -7.32 0.96
N ALA A 16 24.24 -6.92 2.03
CA ALA A 16 24.07 -5.61 2.64
C ALA A 16 24.33 -4.57 1.54
N VAL A 17 23.26 -4.02 0.97
CA VAL A 17 23.33 -2.89 0.06
C VAL A 17 24.00 -1.79 0.87
N VAL A 18 25.20 -1.40 0.44
CA VAL A 18 25.93 -0.31 1.07
C VAL A 18 25.04 0.92 0.96
N SER A 19 24.50 1.37 2.08
CA SER A 19 23.64 2.55 2.10
C SER A 19 24.43 3.74 1.57
N ALA A 20 23.86 4.42 0.57
CA ALA A 20 24.34 5.75 0.22
C ALA A 20 23.83 6.69 1.32
N PRO A 21 24.70 7.32 2.13
CA PRO A 21 24.24 8.28 3.12
C PRO A 21 23.53 9.43 2.41
N ALA A 22 22.47 9.97 3.00
CA ALA A 22 21.82 11.17 2.49
C ALA A 22 22.83 12.32 2.40
N VAL A 23 22.85 13.00 1.25
CA VAL A 23 23.74 14.11 0.93
C VAL A 23 22.92 15.40 0.87
N GLU A 24 23.46 16.48 1.44
CA GLU A 24 22.88 17.81 1.26
C GLU A 24 23.21 18.34 -0.13
N TYR A 25 22.22 18.90 -0.80
CA TYR A 25 22.39 19.57 -2.08
C TYR A 25 21.97 21.03 -2.01
N ASP A 26 22.47 21.84 -2.95
CA ASP A 26 22.12 23.24 -3.13
C ASP A 26 22.10 23.57 -4.63
N LEU A 27 20.89 23.74 -5.19
CA LEU A 27 20.68 24.12 -6.59
C LEU A 27 20.78 25.64 -6.80
N GLY A 28 21.16 26.38 -5.77
CA GLY A 28 21.31 27.82 -5.77
C GLY A 28 20.08 28.60 -5.31
N GLU A 29 20.19 29.93 -5.43
CA GLU A 29 19.14 30.88 -5.11
C GLU A 29 18.34 31.25 -6.36
N THR A 30 17.02 31.34 -6.23
CA THR A 30 16.13 31.81 -7.27
C THR A 30 14.99 32.64 -6.69
N THR A 31 14.06 33.06 -7.54
CA THR A 31 12.85 33.78 -7.16
C THR A 31 11.62 32.99 -7.57
N ILE A 32 10.67 32.80 -6.64
CA ILE A 32 9.31 32.35 -6.95
C ILE A 32 8.36 33.54 -6.99
N LEU A 33 7.27 33.39 -7.73
CA LEU A 33 6.30 34.47 -7.96
C LEU A 33 5.01 34.24 -7.18
N GLN A 34 4.61 35.27 -6.44
CA GLN A 34 3.34 35.33 -5.74
C GLN A 34 2.38 36.24 -6.53
N GLU A 35 1.68 35.67 -7.51
CA GLU A 35 0.98 36.43 -8.56
C GLU A 35 -0.13 37.34 -8.04
N ARG A 36 -0.71 37.02 -6.88
CA ARG A 36 -1.73 37.85 -6.23
C ARG A 36 -1.25 39.26 -5.88
N PHE A 37 0.06 39.43 -5.69
CA PHE A 37 0.63 40.73 -5.40
C PHE A 37 0.88 41.52 -6.69
N PRO A 38 0.60 42.84 -6.72
CA PRO A 38 0.93 43.71 -7.85
C PRO A 38 2.41 43.64 -8.25
N GLU A 39 2.73 43.95 -9.51
CA GLU A 39 4.09 43.88 -10.06
C GLU A 39 5.14 44.65 -9.23
N GLU A 40 4.75 45.78 -8.67
CA GLU A 40 5.59 46.65 -7.85
C GLU A 40 5.71 46.22 -6.38
N SER A 41 4.94 45.22 -5.94
CA SER A 41 4.93 44.77 -4.56
C SER A 41 6.24 44.07 -4.20
N ARG A 42 6.82 44.44 -3.05
CA ARG A 42 7.99 43.74 -2.48
C ARG A 42 7.74 42.27 -2.20
N PHE A 43 6.48 41.84 -2.12
CA PHE A 43 6.09 40.47 -1.83
C PHE A 43 5.92 39.61 -3.09
N ARG A 44 5.85 40.21 -4.29
CA ARG A 44 5.59 39.45 -5.52
C ARG A 44 6.75 38.52 -5.87
N ALA A 45 7.97 39.03 -5.85
CA ALA A 45 9.19 38.30 -6.18
C ALA A 45 9.85 37.81 -4.90
N MET A 46 9.62 36.55 -4.53
CA MET A 46 10.12 35.96 -3.29
C MET A 46 11.42 35.21 -3.51
N PRO A 47 12.54 35.65 -2.89
CA PRO A 47 13.79 34.92 -2.96
C PRO A 47 13.68 33.60 -2.17
N VAL A 48 14.20 32.53 -2.76
CA VAL A 48 14.22 31.19 -2.17
C VAL A 48 15.57 30.51 -2.41
N ARG A 49 15.93 29.61 -1.50
CA ARG A 49 17.05 28.68 -1.65
C ARG A 49 16.51 27.32 -2.03
N LEU A 50 17.07 26.73 -3.08
CA LEU A 50 16.69 25.40 -3.56
C LEU A 50 17.66 24.34 -3.02
N ASN A 51 17.67 24.17 -1.70
CA ASN A 51 18.47 23.16 -1.02
C ASN A 51 17.61 22.06 -0.38
N GLY A 52 18.24 20.96 -0.03
CA GLY A 52 17.57 19.81 0.56
C GLY A 52 18.54 18.70 0.92
N VAL A 53 17.99 17.52 1.22
CA VAL A 53 18.75 16.27 1.33
C VAL A 53 18.26 15.27 0.30
N ILE A 54 19.16 14.51 -0.32
CA ILE A 54 18.86 13.51 -1.34
C ILE A 54 19.70 12.25 -1.11
N ALA A 55 19.16 11.09 -1.45
CA ALA A 55 19.91 9.86 -1.62
C ALA A 55 19.35 9.07 -2.80
N ALA A 56 20.21 8.28 -3.43
CA ALA A 56 19.87 7.39 -4.54
C ALA A 56 20.70 6.09 -4.45
N PRO A 57 20.21 4.97 -4.99
CA PRO A 57 21.00 3.75 -5.10
C PRO A 57 22.28 3.98 -5.92
N ALA A 58 23.39 3.37 -5.50
CA ALA A 58 24.70 3.59 -6.09
C ALA A 58 24.84 3.07 -7.53
N GLU A 59 24.10 2.03 -7.90
CA GLU A 59 24.05 1.41 -9.24
C GLU A 59 22.59 1.11 -9.63
N GLY A 60 22.32 0.84 -10.91
CA GLY A 60 20.99 0.53 -11.42
C GLY A 60 20.08 1.75 -11.61
N GLY A 61 18.80 1.47 -11.89
CA GLY A 61 17.76 2.45 -12.19
C GLY A 61 17.06 2.17 -13.53
N PRO A 62 16.04 2.97 -13.86
CA PRO A 62 15.54 4.10 -13.07
C PRO A 62 14.66 3.62 -11.91
N TYR A 63 14.73 4.29 -10.77
CA TYR A 63 14.05 3.96 -9.51
C TYR A 63 12.87 4.91 -9.24
N PRO A 64 11.79 4.46 -8.58
CA PRO A 64 10.73 5.36 -8.12
C PRO A 64 11.26 6.49 -7.23
N VAL A 65 10.58 7.63 -7.28
CA VAL A 65 10.96 8.84 -6.54
C VAL A 65 10.07 9.01 -5.31
N VAL A 66 10.68 9.33 -4.17
CA VAL A 66 9.97 9.68 -2.93
C VAL A 66 10.28 11.12 -2.54
N LEU A 67 9.29 12.00 -2.61
CA LEU A 67 9.38 13.39 -2.21
C LEU A 67 8.88 13.57 -0.77
N ILE A 68 9.70 14.13 0.12
CA ILE A 68 9.35 14.38 1.52
C ILE A 68 9.20 15.89 1.77
N ILE A 69 8.01 16.29 2.19
CA ILE A 69 7.62 17.66 2.53
C ILE A 69 7.56 17.80 4.06
N HIS A 70 8.45 18.61 4.64
CA HIS A 70 8.48 18.80 6.09
C HIS A 70 7.35 19.70 6.61
N GLY A 71 7.15 19.72 7.92
CA GLY A 71 6.13 20.53 8.58
C GLY A 71 6.41 22.04 8.63
N THR A 72 5.45 22.78 9.20
CA THR A 72 5.61 24.21 9.47
C THR A 72 6.39 24.43 10.75
N HIS A 73 7.63 24.88 10.60
CA HIS A 73 8.45 25.37 11.70
C HIS A 73 9.17 26.64 11.24
N PRO A 74 9.51 27.57 12.15
CA PRO A 74 10.23 28.78 11.77
C PRO A 74 11.51 28.44 11.01
N GLY A 75 11.60 28.83 9.75
CA GLY A 75 12.79 28.65 8.93
C GLY A 75 13.86 29.67 9.28
N CYS A 76 13.46 30.91 9.56
CA CYS A 76 14.35 31.99 9.97
C CYS A 76 14.15 32.37 11.45
N PRO A 77 15.11 33.08 12.07
CA PRO A 77 14.92 33.62 13.41
C PRO A 77 13.66 34.49 13.49
N GLU A 78 12.80 34.15 14.45
CA GLU A 78 11.58 34.90 14.74
C GLU A 78 11.90 36.27 15.35
N VAL A 79 10.99 37.21 15.13
CA VAL A 79 11.03 38.57 15.68
C VAL A 79 9.85 38.83 16.60
N GLU A 80 9.61 40.10 16.89
CA GLU A 80 8.42 40.54 17.61
C GLU A 80 7.15 39.95 16.96
N HIS A 81 6.29 39.37 17.79
CA HIS A 81 5.04 38.69 17.41
C HIS A 81 5.18 37.34 16.68
N GLY A 82 6.33 36.66 16.74
CA GLY A 82 6.46 35.27 16.24
C GLY A 82 6.48 35.16 14.72
N VAL A 83 6.80 36.25 14.01
CA VAL A 83 7.00 36.26 12.57
C VAL A 83 8.48 36.03 12.28
N ASP A 84 8.81 35.13 11.35
CA ASP A 84 10.18 34.87 10.94
C ASP A 84 10.68 35.92 9.92
N ARG A 85 11.98 36.26 9.97
CA ARG A 85 12.61 37.22 9.03
C ARG A 85 13.01 36.55 7.73
N TRP A 86 12.05 36.17 6.88
CA TRP A 86 12.37 35.66 5.55
C TRP A 86 12.65 36.78 4.53
N PRO A 87 13.71 36.67 3.70
CA PRO A 87 14.80 35.70 3.81
C PRO A 87 15.79 36.09 4.91
N CYS A 88 16.43 35.10 5.52
CA CYS A 88 17.54 35.29 6.45
C CYS A 88 18.87 34.78 5.88
N ASP A 89 19.97 35.19 6.52
CA ASP A 89 21.30 34.66 6.23
C ASP A 89 21.28 33.11 6.29
N PRO A 90 21.84 32.40 5.29
CA PRO A 90 21.86 30.93 5.31
C PRO A 90 22.41 30.33 6.60
N ALA A 91 23.36 31.00 7.27
CA ALA A 91 23.98 30.51 8.49
C ALA A 91 23.03 30.47 9.70
N VAL A 92 21.89 31.16 9.64
CA VAL A 92 20.89 31.19 10.72
C VAL A 92 19.56 30.57 10.33
N GLU A 93 19.43 30.06 9.10
CA GLU A 93 18.26 29.30 8.70
C GLU A 93 18.24 27.94 9.41
N ARG A 94 17.08 27.57 9.95
CA ARG A 94 16.83 26.24 10.50
C ARG A 94 16.60 25.26 9.36
N PRO A 95 17.41 24.20 9.24
CA PRO A 95 17.32 23.30 8.11
C PRO A 95 16.29 22.18 8.38
N ASN A 96 15.01 22.55 8.43
CA ASN A 96 13.91 21.65 8.80
C ASN A 96 13.82 20.39 7.93
N TYR A 97 14.22 20.47 6.66
CA TYR A 97 14.33 19.35 5.71
C TYR A 97 15.35 18.27 6.15
N ARG A 98 16.42 18.63 6.87
CA ARG A 98 17.43 17.67 7.35
C ARG A 98 16.87 16.68 8.35
N GLY A 99 15.74 17.02 8.97
CA GLY A 99 14.99 16.16 9.87
C GLY A 99 14.66 14.78 9.34
N PHE A 100 14.59 14.63 8.01
CA PHE A 100 14.23 13.38 7.33
C PHE A 100 15.42 12.71 6.64
N ALA A 101 16.65 13.15 6.87
CA ALA A 101 17.84 12.55 6.26
C ALA A 101 17.97 11.04 6.58
N TYR A 102 17.51 10.61 7.76
CA TYR A 102 17.47 9.19 8.13
C TYR A 102 16.55 8.39 7.18
N LEU A 103 15.34 8.89 6.92
CA LEU A 103 14.37 8.24 6.04
C LEU A 103 14.88 8.24 4.60
N VAL A 104 15.42 9.37 4.13
CA VAL A 104 15.99 9.49 2.78
C VAL A 104 17.09 8.45 2.52
N GLY A 105 18.02 8.28 3.46
CA GLY A 105 19.10 7.29 3.33
C GLY A 105 18.61 5.84 3.31
N GLU A 106 17.66 5.50 4.18
CA GLU A 106 17.09 4.14 4.26
C GLU A 106 16.27 3.79 3.00
N LEU A 107 15.52 4.74 2.44
CA LEU A 107 14.78 4.53 1.19
C LEU A 107 15.73 4.31 0.00
N ALA A 108 16.86 5.02 -0.07
CA ALA A 108 17.86 4.76 -1.09
C ALA A 108 18.50 3.38 -0.99
N ALA A 109 18.69 2.86 0.23
CA ALA A 109 19.17 1.48 0.43
C ALA A 109 18.17 0.42 -0.08
N GLN A 110 16.92 0.80 -0.31
CA GLN A 110 15.82 -0.08 -0.73
C GLN A 110 15.41 0.13 -2.20
N GLY A 111 16.16 0.91 -2.98
CA GLY A 111 15.88 1.09 -4.40
C GLY A 111 14.94 2.25 -4.72
N TYR A 112 15.01 3.35 -3.96
CA TYR A 112 14.26 4.57 -4.24
C TYR A 112 15.19 5.78 -4.38
N VAL A 113 14.88 6.72 -5.28
CA VAL A 113 15.49 8.06 -5.21
C VAL A 113 14.65 8.89 -4.27
N ALA A 114 15.17 9.23 -3.10
CA ALA A 114 14.42 9.97 -2.08
C ALA A 114 15.01 11.36 -1.87
N LEU A 115 14.15 12.37 -1.72
CA LEU A 115 14.56 13.74 -1.40
C LEU A 115 13.64 14.39 -0.38
N SER A 116 14.23 15.11 0.58
CA SER A 116 13.49 16.06 1.43
C SER A 116 13.92 17.48 1.09
N ILE A 117 12.96 18.28 0.63
CA ILE A 117 13.19 19.61 0.08
C ILE A 117 13.02 20.70 1.15
N ASN A 118 13.76 21.80 1.05
CA ASN A 118 13.55 22.97 1.90
C ASN A 118 12.27 23.72 1.49
N ILE A 119 11.23 23.63 2.32
CA ILE A 119 9.99 24.38 2.13
C ILE A 119 9.78 25.46 3.20
N ASN A 120 10.83 25.94 3.86
CA ASN A 120 10.73 27.04 4.81
C ASN A 120 10.01 28.27 4.22
N ALA A 121 10.22 28.51 2.92
CA ALA A 121 9.55 29.56 2.16
C ALA A 121 8.02 29.39 2.03
N GLU A 122 7.48 28.17 2.10
CA GLU A 122 6.04 27.92 1.98
C GLU A 122 5.28 28.60 3.12
N ASN A 123 5.75 28.40 4.36
CA ASN A 123 4.96 28.71 5.55
C ASN A 123 5.33 30.04 6.23
N THR A 124 6.36 30.73 5.74
CA THR A 124 6.80 32.00 6.33
C THR A 124 5.79 33.14 6.12
N PHE A 125 5.54 33.90 7.19
CA PHE A 125 4.79 35.16 7.14
C PHE A 125 5.70 36.37 6.86
N GLY A 126 7.02 36.20 6.96
CA GLY A 126 8.03 37.25 6.73
C GLY A 126 7.99 37.85 5.32
N PHE A 127 7.44 37.10 4.35
CA PHE A 127 7.32 37.50 2.96
C PHE A 127 5.87 37.56 2.45
N GLY A 128 4.95 37.97 3.33
CA GLY A 128 3.51 38.05 3.06
C GLY A 128 2.78 36.80 3.55
N GLU A 129 1.48 36.93 3.78
CA GLU A 129 0.63 35.82 4.22
C GLU A 129 0.68 34.66 3.21
N PRO A 130 1.07 33.45 3.62
CA PRO A 130 1.16 32.31 2.71
C PRO A 130 -0.22 31.93 2.16
N ILE A 131 -0.28 31.63 0.86
CA ILE A 131 -1.47 31.04 0.23
C ILE A 131 -1.15 29.58 -0.07
N PRO A 132 -1.98 28.64 0.41
CA PRO A 132 -1.78 27.21 0.20
C PRO A 132 -1.48 26.87 -1.27
N GLY A 133 -0.42 26.11 -1.50
CA GLY A 133 -0.05 25.56 -2.82
C GLY A 133 0.67 26.54 -3.76
N GLU A 134 0.51 27.86 -3.61
CA GLU A 134 1.09 28.84 -4.54
C GLU A 134 2.63 28.83 -4.54
N ARG A 135 3.27 28.81 -3.36
CA ARG A 135 4.74 28.77 -3.26
C ARG A 135 5.25 27.34 -3.36
N LEU A 136 4.60 26.39 -2.68
CA LEU A 136 4.98 24.98 -2.67
C LEU A 136 5.06 24.40 -4.07
N ARG A 137 4.06 24.65 -4.93
CA ARG A 137 4.05 24.09 -6.28
C ARG A 137 5.29 24.51 -7.06
N GLN A 138 5.65 25.79 -7.00
CA GLN A 138 6.86 26.30 -7.66
C GLN A 138 8.13 25.68 -7.08
N LEU A 139 8.22 25.51 -5.76
CA LEU A 139 9.37 24.85 -5.13
C LEU A 139 9.50 23.39 -5.61
N VAL A 140 8.40 22.65 -5.63
CA VAL A 140 8.37 21.25 -6.09
C VAL A 140 8.74 21.15 -7.56
N ASP A 141 8.15 21.99 -8.44
CA ASP A 141 8.47 22.01 -9.86
C ASP A 141 9.96 22.29 -10.11
N LEU A 142 10.55 23.24 -9.36
CA LEU A 142 11.97 23.58 -9.47
C LEU A 142 12.86 22.41 -9.02
N HIS A 143 12.54 21.76 -7.90
CA HIS A 143 13.33 20.64 -7.38
C HIS A 143 13.20 19.38 -8.25
N LEU A 144 11.97 18.98 -8.61
CA LEU A 144 11.73 17.79 -9.42
C LEU A 144 12.13 18.01 -10.89
N GLY A 145 11.99 19.23 -11.42
CA GLY A 145 12.51 19.58 -12.74
C GLY A 145 14.03 19.45 -12.83
N ALA A 146 14.76 19.94 -11.82
CA ALA A 146 16.21 19.75 -11.73
C ALA A 146 16.59 18.26 -11.59
N LEU A 147 15.83 17.49 -10.80
CA LEU A 147 16.05 16.05 -10.66
C LEU A 147 15.82 15.32 -12.00
N ALA A 148 14.78 15.68 -12.74
CA ALA A 148 14.51 15.12 -14.07
C ALA A 148 15.63 15.43 -15.05
N GLU A 149 16.12 16.68 -15.07
CA GLU A 149 17.25 17.08 -15.90
C GLU A 149 18.52 16.30 -15.54
N ALA A 150 18.85 16.19 -14.25
CA ALA A 150 20.00 15.42 -13.79
C ALA A 150 19.87 13.93 -14.15
N SER A 151 18.66 13.35 -14.02
CA SER A 151 18.37 11.96 -14.40
C SER A 151 18.52 11.72 -15.90
N ALA A 152 18.15 12.69 -16.72
CA ALA A 152 18.35 12.64 -18.17
C ALA A 152 19.82 12.84 -18.62
N GLY A 153 20.76 13.03 -17.68
CA GLY A 153 22.17 13.27 -17.96
C GLY A 153 22.52 14.73 -18.26
N GLY A 154 21.63 15.66 -17.91
CA GLY A 154 21.83 17.12 -18.01
C GLY A 154 22.62 17.71 -16.86
N ALA A 155 22.34 18.98 -16.53
CA ALA A 155 22.96 19.64 -15.38
C ALA A 155 22.64 18.91 -14.07
N ASN A 156 23.63 18.79 -13.18
CA ASN A 156 23.49 18.06 -11.93
C ASN A 156 24.28 18.73 -10.81
N ASP A 157 23.54 19.44 -9.94
CA ASP A 157 24.06 20.13 -8.74
C ASP A 157 23.59 19.43 -7.44
N PHE A 158 23.16 18.16 -7.52
CA PHE A 158 22.71 17.38 -6.35
C PHE A 158 23.83 16.78 -5.52
N GLY A 159 25.08 16.87 -5.97
CA GLY A 159 26.25 16.32 -5.27
C GLY A 159 26.38 14.79 -5.34
N ILE A 160 25.50 14.10 -6.07
CA ILE A 160 25.53 12.66 -6.32
C ILE A 160 25.26 12.36 -7.81
N ASP A 161 25.73 11.22 -8.31
CA ASP A 161 25.44 10.81 -9.69
C ASP A 161 23.97 10.40 -9.84
N LEU A 162 23.26 11.04 -10.77
CA LEU A 162 21.83 10.86 -10.97
C LEU A 162 21.47 10.39 -12.39
N ALA A 163 22.43 10.31 -13.31
CA ALA A 163 22.15 9.90 -14.69
C ALA A 163 21.50 8.49 -14.73
N GLY A 164 20.29 8.41 -15.28
CA GLY A 164 19.49 7.19 -15.38
C GLY A 164 18.91 6.67 -14.06
N ARG A 165 18.98 7.43 -12.96
CA ARG A 165 18.63 6.93 -11.61
C ARG A 165 17.19 7.14 -11.21
N ALA A 166 16.56 8.24 -11.61
CA ALA A 166 15.24 8.62 -11.13
C ALA A 166 14.17 8.43 -12.21
N ASP A 167 13.07 7.78 -11.84
CA ASP A 167 11.85 7.66 -12.63
C ASP A 167 10.76 8.56 -12.03
N LEU A 168 10.64 9.79 -12.55
CA LEU A 168 9.65 10.74 -12.06
C LEU A 168 8.20 10.40 -12.47
N SER A 169 7.98 9.38 -13.31
CA SER A 169 6.64 8.86 -13.57
C SER A 169 6.13 7.97 -12.44
N ARG A 170 7.03 7.48 -11.58
CA ARG A 170 6.69 6.71 -10.38
C ARG A 170 6.97 7.52 -9.12
N LEU A 171 5.99 8.28 -8.67
CA LEU A 171 6.16 9.29 -7.61
C LEU A 171 5.35 8.95 -6.37
N VAL A 172 6.01 8.95 -5.21
CA VAL A 172 5.35 8.93 -3.89
C VAL A 172 5.64 10.25 -3.18
N ILE A 173 4.62 10.79 -2.51
CA ILE A 173 4.76 12.02 -1.71
C ILE A 173 4.50 11.69 -0.25
N ALA A 174 5.45 12.05 0.60
CA ALA A 174 5.33 11.99 2.05
C ALA A 174 5.29 13.40 2.63
N GLY A 175 4.40 13.65 3.60
CA GLY A 175 4.22 14.97 4.19
C GLY A 175 4.08 14.91 5.70
N HIS A 176 4.89 15.67 6.45
CA HIS A 176 4.80 15.77 7.91
C HIS A 176 4.06 17.02 8.36
N SER A 177 3.18 16.92 9.37
CA SER A 177 2.44 18.08 9.90
C SER A 177 1.64 18.77 8.79
N ARG A 178 1.76 20.10 8.63
CA ARG A 178 1.22 20.84 7.47
C ARG A 178 1.77 20.39 6.12
N GLY A 179 2.95 19.75 6.09
CA GLY A 179 3.46 19.05 4.91
C GLY A 179 2.52 17.93 4.44
N GLY A 180 1.75 17.31 5.34
CA GLY A 180 0.72 16.32 5.00
C GLY A 180 -0.50 16.93 4.30
N ASP A 181 -0.96 18.11 4.77
CA ASP A 181 -1.99 18.92 4.09
C ASP A 181 -1.54 19.30 2.67
N ALA A 182 -0.31 19.76 2.56
CA ALA A 182 0.35 20.07 1.29
C ALA A 182 0.51 18.85 0.35
N ALA A 183 0.88 17.69 0.88
CA ALA A 183 1.12 16.48 0.09
C ALA A 183 -0.17 16.00 -0.60
N ILE A 184 -1.30 15.97 0.11
CA ILE A 184 -2.56 15.52 -0.48
C ILE A 184 -3.11 16.54 -1.50
N ALA A 185 -2.98 17.85 -1.24
CA ALA A 185 -3.34 18.87 -2.21
C ALA A 185 -2.52 18.74 -3.51
N LEU A 186 -1.20 18.63 -3.39
CA LEU A 186 -0.29 18.47 -4.53
C LEU A 186 -0.61 17.19 -5.33
N ALA A 187 -0.90 16.08 -4.66
CA ALA A 187 -1.25 14.84 -5.34
C ALA A 187 -2.54 14.95 -6.16
N ARG A 188 -3.54 15.65 -5.64
CA ARG A 188 -4.79 15.92 -6.37
C ARG A 188 -4.57 16.81 -7.58
N ASP A 189 -3.73 17.84 -7.45
CA ASP A 189 -3.37 18.70 -8.58
C ASP A 189 -2.67 17.91 -9.69
N LEU A 190 -1.71 17.05 -9.33
CA LEU A 190 -1.00 16.18 -10.28
C LEU A 190 -1.93 15.14 -10.93
N ALA A 191 -2.87 14.58 -10.17
CA ALA A 191 -3.88 13.68 -10.73
C ALA A 191 -4.78 14.41 -11.75
N ALA A 192 -5.24 15.63 -11.42
CA ALA A 192 -6.05 16.44 -12.33
C ALA A 192 -5.27 16.87 -13.59
N GLU A 193 -3.96 17.13 -13.48
CA GLU A 193 -3.07 17.37 -14.63
C GLU A 193 -2.94 16.13 -15.51
N ALA A 194 -2.78 14.95 -14.90
CA ALA A 194 -2.72 13.70 -15.62
C ALA A 194 -4.01 13.42 -16.42
N GLU A 195 -5.18 13.71 -15.85
CA GLU A 195 -6.46 13.63 -16.55
C GLU A 195 -6.54 14.57 -17.78
N ARG A 196 -5.83 15.71 -17.74
CA ARG A 196 -5.73 16.65 -18.87
C ARG A 196 -4.61 16.32 -19.85
N GLY A 197 -3.77 15.33 -19.55
CA GLY A 197 -2.58 14.99 -20.35
C GLY A 197 -1.41 15.97 -20.18
N GLU A 198 -1.38 16.73 -19.08
CA GLU A 198 -0.39 17.77 -18.76
C GLU A 198 0.70 17.24 -17.81
N VAL A 199 1.12 15.98 -17.96
CA VAL A 199 2.03 15.31 -17.01
C VAL A 199 3.47 15.78 -17.17
N THR A 200 4.02 16.39 -16.13
CA THR A 200 5.47 16.69 -16.02
C THR A 200 6.20 15.66 -15.17
N PHE A 201 5.58 15.25 -14.06
CA PHE A 201 5.96 14.15 -13.20
C PHE A 201 4.69 13.60 -12.54
N GLY A 202 4.75 12.38 -12.00
CA GLY A 202 3.58 11.67 -11.51
C GLY A 202 2.65 11.19 -12.65
N PRO A 203 1.35 10.93 -12.39
CA PRO A 203 0.61 11.13 -11.15
C PRO A 203 1.19 10.37 -9.95
N VAL A 204 0.70 10.67 -8.75
CA VAL A 204 1.23 10.06 -7.52
C VAL A 204 0.76 8.60 -7.40
N ASP A 205 1.69 7.67 -7.17
CA ASP A 205 1.42 6.25 -6.93
C ASP A 205 1.11 5.94 -5.45
N GLY A 206 1.47 6.86 -4.53
CA GLY A 206 1.17 6.71 -3.12
C GLY A 206 1.40 7.97 -2.28
N LEU A 207 0.64 8.06 -1.18
CA LEU A 207 0.67 9.18 -0.24
C LEU A 207 0.97 8.70 1.19
N LEU A 208 1.97 9.29 1.83
CA LEU A 208 2.27 9.05 3.25
C LEU A 208 2.10 10.34 4.06
N LEU A 209 1.07 10.38 4.90
CA LEU A 209 0.76 11.52 5.76
C LEU A 209 1.25 11.25 7.18
N ILE A 210 2.22 12.01 7.65
CA ILE A 210 2.91 11.82 8.93
C ILE A 210 2.44 12.90 9.90
N ALA A 211 1.71 12.54 10.94
CA ALA A 211 1.10 13.49 11.88
C ALA A 211 0.41 14.68 11.16
N PRO A 212 -0.44 14.45 10.14
CA PRO A 212 -0.90 15.53 9.27
C PRO A 212 -1.68 16.60 10.04
N ALA A 213 -1.45 17.86 9.69
CA ALA A 213 -2.13 19.03 10.26
C ALA A 213 -2.91 19.77 9.17
N PRO A 214 -4.13 19.31 8.82
CA PRO A 214 -5.01 19.97 7.88
C PRO A 214 -5.22 21.44 8.25
N ASN A 215 -5.00 22.34 7.30
CA ASN A 215 -5.14 23.78 7.53
C ASN A 215 -5.95 24.45 6.42
N ALA A 216 -5.79 24.01 5.17
CA ALA A 216 -6.46 24.65 4.05
C ALA A 216 -7.08 23.68 3.04
N THR A 217 -6.56 22.45 2.92
CA THR A 217 -7.11 21.51 1.96
C THR A 217 -8.48 21.05 2.42
N ASP A 218 -9.46 21.22 1.55
CA ASP A 218 -10.77 20.61 1.75
C ASP A 218 -10.60 19.09 1.76
N PRO A 219 -10.94 18.37 2.85
CA PRO A 219 -10.81 16.92 2.88
C PRO A 219 -11.66 16.23 1.80
N ALA A 220 -12.76 16.85 1.34
CA ALA A 220 -13.62 16.30 0.30
C ALA A 220 -12.84 15.89 -0.97
N GLY A 221 -13.29 14.81 -1.62
CA GLY A 221 -12.64 14.25 -2.81
C GLY A 221 -11.61 13.16 -2.53
N GLY A 222 -11.35 12.82 -1.25
CA GLY A 222 -10.50 11.69 -0.85
C GLY A 222 -9.05 11.74 -1.38
N ALA A 223 -8.32 10.64 -1.22
CA ALA A 223 -6.98 10.49 -1.78
C ALA A 223 -7.04 10.01 -3.24
N PRO A 224 -6.25 10.58 -4.17
CA PRO A 224 -6.21 10.16 -5.57
C PRO A 224 -5.40 8.87 -5.82
N ALA A 225 -4.78 8.32 -4.78
CA ALA A 225 -3.85 7.20 -4.83
C ALA A 225 -3.89 6.44 -3.48
N PRO A 226 -3.29 5.23 -3.38
CA PRO A 226 -3.05 4.57 -2.11
C PRO A 226 -2.50 5.52 -1.05
N MET A 227 -3.10 5.52 0.15
CA MET A 227 -2.74 6.48 1.20
C MET A 227 -2.49 5.81 2.54
N ALA A 228 -1.43 6.23 3.22
CA ALA A 228 -1.16 5.88 4.60
C ALA A 228 -1.08 7.11 5.50
N THR A 229 -1.78 7.09 6.62
CA THR A 229 -1.70 8.11 7.66
C THR A 229 -1.09 7.52 8.93
N VAL A 230 -0.08 8.19 9.50
CA VAL A 230 0.50 7.85 10.80
C VAL A 230 0.12 8.92 11.81
N LEU A 231 -0.75 8.59 12.76
CA LEU A 231 -1.22 9.46 13.84
C LEU A 231 -0.44 9.16 15.14
N PRO A 232 0.33 10.13 15.66
CA PRO A 232 0.98 9.97 16.96
C PRO A 232 -0.03 10.18 18.09
N ALA A 233 -0.28 9.16 18.91
CA ALA A 233 -1.34 9.20 19.93
C ALA A 233 -1.17 10.32 20.99
N CYS A 234 0.07 10.78 21.18
CA CYS A 234 0.47 11.81 22.13
C CYS A 234 0.92 13.10 21.42
N ASP A 235 0.33 13.38 20.26
CA ASP A 235 0.42 14.68 19.60
C ASP A 235 -0.12 15.79 20.50
N ALA A 236 0.72 16.78 20.82
CA ALA A 236 0.31 17.95 21.59
C ALA A 236 0.32 19.25 20.77
N ASP A 237 0.78 19.21 19.52
CA ASP A 237 0.65 20.27 18.53
C ASP A 237 -0.72 20.21 17.85
N VAL A 238 -1.14 19.01 17.44
CA VAL A 238 -2.44 18.69 16.82
C VAL A 238 -3.24 17.78 17.75
N VAL A 239 -3.61 18.33 18.92
CA VAL A 239 -4.26 17.56 19.99
C VAL A 239 -5.53 16.84 19.55
N ASP A 240 -6.31 17.40 18.64
CA ASP A 240 -7.58 16.83 18.18
C ASP A 240 -7.43 15.72 17.14
N GLN A 241 -6.20 15.47 16.66
CA GLN A 241 -5.87 14.47 15.65
C GLN A 241 -6.68 14.69 14.36
N VAL A 242 -6.93 15.96 14.01
CA VAL A 242 -7.74 16.32 12.84
C VAL A 242 -7.15 15.80 11.53
N GLY A 243 -5.85 15.47 11.49
CA GLY A 243 -5.22 14.75 10.37
C GLY A 243 -5.96 13.50 9.86
N GLN A 244 -6.74 12.84 10.72
CA GLN A 244 -7.58 11.70 10.34
C GLN A 244 -8.64 12.03 9.28
N VAL A 245 -9.03 13.30 9.09
CA VAL A 245 -10.07 13.70 8.12
C VAL A 245 -9.78 13.25 6.70
N PHE A 246 -8.52 13.12 6.27
CA PHE A 246 -8.20 12.66 4.92
C PHE A 246 -8.55 11.19 4.72
N TYR A 247 -8.33 10.35 5.73
CA TYR A 247 -8.76 8.95 5.71
C TYR A 247 -10.29 8.86 5.68
N GLU A 248 -10.96 9.66 6.53
CA GLU A 248 -12.42 9.65 6.64
C GLU A 248 -13.10 10.19 5.39
N ALA A 249 -12.53 11.20 4.72
CA ALA A 249 -13.05 11.69 3.46
C ALA A 249 -12.90 10.64 2.34
N THR A 250 -11.72 9.98 2.26
CA THR A 250 -11.50 8.89 1.30
C THR A 250 -12.50 7.74 1.49
N ARG A 251 -12.81 7.41 2.75
CA ARG A 251 -13.81 6.38 3.12
C ARG A 251 -15.20 6.65 2.55
N LEU A 252 -15.57 7.92 2.37
CA LEU A 252 -16.89 8.35 1.92
C LEU A 252 -17.01 8.50 0.40
N GLU A 253 -15.90 8.39 -0.33
CA GLU A 253 -15.92 8.41 -1.79
C GLU A 253 -16.52 7.13 -2.36
N SER A 254 -17.24 7.25 -3.48
CA SER A 254 -17.84 6.07 -4.15
C SER A 254 -16.81 5.22 -4.92
N GLN A 255 -15.67 5.84 -5.25
CA GLN A 255 -14.53 5.22 -5.91
C GLN A 255 -13.27 5.73 -5.23
N HIS A 256 -12.45 4.82 -4.76
CA HIS A 256 -11.18 5.14 -4.12
C HIS A 256 -10.27 3.91 -4.16
N ASP A 257 -8.97 4.16 -4.13
CA ASP A 257 -7.99 3.12 -3.83
C ASP A 257 -7.95 2.86 -2.31
N TRP A 258 -7.12 1.92 -1.88
CA TRP A 258 -7.01 1.58 -0.46
C TRP A 258 -6.34 2.71 0.35
N ALA A 259 -6.75 2.84 1.61
CA ALA A 259 -6.11 3.74 2.56
C ALA A 259 -5.90 3.06 3.91
N THR A 260 -4.94 3.55 4.70
CA THR A 260 -4.70 3.07 6.06
C THR A 260 -4.51 4.24 7.02
N SER A 261 -4.99 4.08 8.25
CA SER A 261 -4.72 5.01 9.35
C SER A 261 -4.15 4.24 10.54
N VAL A 262 -2.95 4.64 10.95
CA VAL A 262 -2.21 4.04 12.06
C VAL A 262 -2.29 4.95 13.26
N TRP A 263 -2.65 4.36 14.40
CA TRP A 263 -2.56 4.96 15.71
C TRP A 263 -1.30 4.44 16.41
N LEU A 264 -0.27 5.29 16.55
CA LEU A 264 0.99 4.93 17.18
C LEU A 264 1.02 5.43 18.62
N GLU A 265 0.94 4.52 19.58
CA GLU A 265 0.88 4.86 20.99
C GLU A 265 2.17 5.54 21.45
N ARG A 266 2.03 6.50 22.37
CA ARG A 266 3.15 7.25 23.00
C ARG A 266 4.02 8.08 22.06
N ALA A 267 3.80 8.02 20.75
CA ALA A 267 4.45 8.89 19.79
C ALA A 267 3.94 10.33 19.91
N ASN A 268 4.82 11.31 19.69
CA ASN A 268 4.46 12.73 19.65
C ASN A 268 4.58 13.30 18.22
N HIS A 269 4.21 14.58 18.05
CA HIS A 269 4.23 15.26 16.76
C HIS A 269 5.64 15.38 16.14
N ASN A 270 6.62 15.74 16.97
CA ASN A 270 7.92 16.24 16.51
C ASN A 270 8.97 15.16 16.27
N HIS A 271 8.91 14.02 16.97
CA HIS A 271 9.96 13.00 16.94
C HIS A 271 10.20 12.38 15.57
N PHE A 272 9.24 12.50 14.64
CA PHE A 272 9.42 12.13 13.22
C PHE A 272 10.47 12.98 12.50
N ASN A 273 10.71 14.22 12.93
CA ASN A 273 11.73 15.11 12.40
C ASN A 273 12.88 15.20 13.42
N SER A 274 14.05 14.67 13.06
CA SER A 274 15.19 14.57 13.99
C SER A 274 15.82 15.91 14.39
N THR A 275 15.38 17.03 13.80
CA THR A 275 15.87 18.38 14.14
C THR A 275 14.98 19.12 15.13
N LEU A 276 13.79 18.59 15.40
CA LEU A 276 12.84 19.19 16.32
C LEU A 276 13.01 18.66 17.75
N PRO A 277 12.79 19.49 18.77
CA PRO A 277 12.71 19.04 20.16
C PRO A 277 11.38 18.33 20.44
N ASP A 278 11.24 17.80 21.65
CA ASP A 278 9.95 17.38 22.22
C ASP A 278 8.87 18.45 22.02
N ASP A 279 7.62 17.99 21.95
CA ASP A 279 6.46 18.85 21.77
C ASP A 279 6.38 19.94 22.86
N PRO A 280 6.38 21.25 22.48
CA PRO A 280 6.43 22.34 23.45
C PRO A 280 5.15 22.49 24.28
N PHE A 281 4.05 21.83 23.90
CA PHE A 281 2.73 22.02 24.53
C PHE A 281 2.42 21.01 25.65
N GLY A 282 3.31 20.04 25.91
CA GLY A 282 3.23 19.10 27.03
C GLY A 282 2.15 18.02 26.87
N LEU A 283 1.93 17.20 27.91
CA LEU A 283 1.14 15.96 27.79
C LEU A 283 -0.40 16.15 27.87
N ASN A 284 -0.91 17.35 28.13
CA ASN A 284 -2.36 17.67 28.07
C ASN A 284 -3.29 16.69 28.83
N GLY A 285 -2.91 16.24 30.03
CA GLY A 285 -3.71 15.31 30.84
C GLY A 285 -3.66 13.86 30.33
N ARG A 286 -2.60 13.48 29.61
CA ARG A 286 -2.35 12.13 29.10
C ARG A 286 -1.21 11.45 29.87
N PRO A 287 -1.50 10.81 31.02
CA PRO A 287 -0.47 10.08 31.79
C PRO A 287 0.08 8.87 31.03
N ASP A 288 -0.70 8.31 30.11
CA ASP A 288 -0.29 7.25 29.17
C ASP A 288 0.86 7.70 28.25
N CYS A 289 1.05 9.01 28.09
CA CYS A 289 2.14 9.61 27.34
C CYS A 289 3.41 9.86 28.19
N ASP A 290 3.46 9.44 29.46
CA ASP A 290 4.66 9.55 30.32
C ASP A 290 5.27 8.16 30.65
N PRO A 291 6.48 7.84 30.16
CA PRO A 291 7.29 8.65 29.24
C PRO A 291 6.76 8.57 27.81
N LEU A 292 7.16 9.52 26.96
CA LEU A 292 6.91 9.43 25.52
C LEU A 292 7.72 8.28 24.89
N LEU A 293 7.33 7.89 23.68
CA LEU A 293 8.13 7.00 22.84
C LEU A 293 9.46 7.69 22.50
N ASP A 294 10.55 6.95 22.63
CA ASP A 294 11.88 7.45 22.26
C ASP A 294 11.91 7.89 20.79
N GLY A 295 12.53 9.05 20.52
CA GLY A 295 12.51 9.62 19.18
C GLY A 295 13.18 8.75 18.13
N ALA A 296 14.22 7.97 18.48
CA ALA A 296 14.83 7.04 17.53
C ALA A 296 13.87 5.89 17.23
N ALA A 297 13.23 5.30 18.25
CA ALA A 297 12.24 4.24 18.05
C ALA A 297 11.04 4.70 17.21
N GLN A 298 10.56 5.94 17.37
CA GLN A 298 9.49 6.50 16.53
C GLN A 298 9.92 6.68 15.07
N ARG A 299 11.18 7.05 14.83
CA ARG A 299 11.73 7.14 13.46
C ARG A 299 11.97 5.78 12.84
N ASP A 300 12.44 4.79 13.61
CA ASP A 300 12.60 3.41 13.16
C ASP A 300 11.25 2.81 12.76
N PHE A 301 10.19 3.10 13.51
CA PHE A 301 8.81 2.77 13.13
C PHE A 301 8.44 3.38 11.77
N LEU A 302 8.71 4.68 11.58
CA LEU A 302 8.37 5.36 10.34
C LEU A 302 9.15 4.81 9.15
N VAL A 303 10.44 4.47 9.32
CA VAL A 303 11.24 3.78 8.28
C VAL A 303 10.58 2.46 7.90
N ALA A 304 10.35 1.57 8.87
CA ALA A 304 9.77 0.25 8.62
C ALA A 304 8.38 0.35 7.97
N TYR A 305 7.54 1.25 8.48
CA TYR A 305 6.20 1.47 7.95
C TYR A 305 6.22 2.02 6.51
N THR A 306 7.11 2.97 6.21
CA THR A 306 7.27 3.53 4.86
C THR A 306 7.77 2.48 3.89
N THR A 307 8.74 1.66 4.29
CA THR A 307 9.26 0.54 3.50
C THR A 307 8.17 -0.44 3.09
N ASP A 308 7.37 -0.88 4.06
CA ASP A 308 6.30 -1.83 3.78
C ASP A 308 5.16 -1.20 2.96
N PHE A 309 4.87 0.09 3.18
CA PHE A 309 3.95 0.85 2.33
C PHE A 309 4.43 0.95 0.88
N LEU A 310 5.71 1.22 0.63
CA LEU A 310 6.25 1.26 -0.72
C LEU A 310 6.32 -0.14 -1.34
N THR A 311 6.55 -1.18 -0.53
CA THR A 311 6.50 -2.58 -0.97
C THR A 311 5.10 -2.94 -1.48
N THR A 312 4.04 -2.49 -0.83
CA THR A 312 2.66 -2.79 -1.27
C THR A 312 2.27 -2.05 -2.55
N ILE A 313 2.96 -0.95 -2.89
CA ILE A 313 2.75 -0.19 -4.12
C ILE A 313 3.58 -0.76 -5.28
N PHE A 314 4.87 -1.02 -5.04
CA PHE A 314 5.83 -1.26 -6.13
C PHE A 314 6.31 -2.71 -6.26
N SER A 315 6.14 -3.56 -5.23
CA SER A 315 6.51 -4.96 -5.36
C SER A 315 5.57 -5.69 -6.32
N ARG A 316 6.15 -6.62 -7.07
CA ARG A 316 5.41 -7.53 -7.96
C ARG A 316 5.28 -8.93 -7.41
N ASP A 317 5.87 -9.17 -6.24
CA ASP A 317 5.81 -10.45 -5.56
C ASP A 317 4.65 -10.43 -4.56
N PRO A 318 3.54 -11.15 -4.83
CA PRO A 318 2.40 -11.18 -3.92
C PRO A 318 2.80 -11.68 -2.52
N ALA A 319 3.84 -12.51 -2.38
CA ALA A 319 4.33 -12.94 -1.08
C ALA A 319 4.96 -11.80 -0.27
N GLN A 320 5.70 -10.90 -0.92
CA GLN A 320 6.26 -9.72 -0.27
C GLN A 320 5.16 -8.74 0.14
N ILE A 321 4.17 -8.50 -0.74
CA ILE A 321 3.02 -7.65 -0.44
C ILE A 321 2.24 -8.21 0.77
N ARG A 322 1.95 -9.51 0.76
CA ARG A 322 1.28 -10.20 1.89
C ARG A 322 2.04 -10.00 3.19
N ALA A 323 3.36 -10.21 3.18
CA ALA A 323 4.21 -10.05 4.36
C ALA A 323 4.25 -8.59 4.85
N ALA A 324 4.31 -7.62 3.94
CA ALA A 324 4.26 -6.20 4.26
C ALA A 324 2.91 -5.81 4.89
N MET A 325 1.78 -6.23 4.30
CA MET A 325 0.44 -5.99 4.86
C MET A 325 0.28 -6.58 6.27
N ALA A 326 0.83 -7.77 6.51
CA ALA A 326 0.82 -8.40 7.82
C ALA A 326 1.62 -7.59 8.84
N ARG A 327 2.84 -7.16 8.50
CA ARG A 327 3.69 -6.34 9.38
C ARG A 327 3.12 -4.95 9.65
N MET A 328 2.43 -4.36 8.68
CA MET A 328 1.68 -3.10 8.81
C MET A 328 0.39 -3.23 9.63
N GLY A 329 -0.02 -4.44 10.02
CA GLY A 329 -1.25 -4.69 10.78
C GLY A 329 -2.54 -4.65 9.95
N ILE A 330 -2.43 -4.55 8.63
CA ILE A 330 -3.58 -4.37 7.71
C ILE A 330 -4.02 -5.66 7.00
N ASP A 331 -3.42 -6.81 7.29
CA ASP A 331 -3.87 -8.10 6.78
C ASP A 331 -5.27 -8.47 7.32
N VAL A 332 -6.29 -8.41 6.45
CA VAL A 332 -7.69 -8.64 6.83
C VAL A 332 -8.02 -10.10 7.13
N LEU A 333 -7.12 -11.03 6.81
CA LEU A 333 -7.30 -12.47 7.01
C LEU A 333 -7.09 -12.88 8.48
N VAL A 334 -6.48 -12.01 9.26
CA VAL A 334 -6.22 -12.21 10.69
C VAL A 334 -6.97 -11.17 11.53
N PRO A 335 -7.26 -11.47 12.82
CA PRO A 335 -7.76 -10.47 13.75
C PRO A 335 -6.89 -9.21 13.79
N ALA A 336 -7.44 -8.07 14.23
CA ALA A 336 -6.67 -6.83 14.38
C ALA A 336 -5.47 -7.05 15.32
N VAL A 337 -4.38 -6.31 15.16
CA VAL A 337 -3.21 -6.39 16.06
C VAL A 337 -3.14 -5.15 16.95
N ASP A 338 -2.54 -5.27 18.12
CA ASP A 338 -2.19 -4.16 19.01
C ASP A 338 -0.68 -3.86 19.03
N GLN A 339 0.09 -4.54 18.19
CA GLN A 339 1.49 -4.27 17.98
C GLN A 339 1.85 -4.27 16.49
N ILE A 340 2.61 -3.25 16.08
CA ILE A 340 3.16 -3.09 14.74
C ILE A 340 4.66 -2.81 14.92
N TYR A 341 5.52 -3.60 14.26
CA TYR A 341 6.98 -3.57 14.44
C TYR A 341 7.46 -3.66 15.91
N GLY A 342 6.71 -4.36 16.76
CA GLY A 342 7.02 -4.52 18.19
C GLY A 342 6.69 -3.31 19.06
N LEU A 343 6.06 -2.27 18.52
CA LEU A 343 5.55 -1.12 19.26
C LEU A 343 4.03 -1.20 19.40
N ALA A 344 3.49 -0.66 20.50
CA ALA A 344 2.04 -0.55 20.70
C ALA A 344 1.44 0.37 19.63
N ALA A 345 0.68 -0.20 18.72
CA ALA A 345 0.10 0.50 17.59
C ALA A 345 -1.01 -0.34 16.96
N GLN A 346 -1.96 0.35 16.34
CA GLN A 346 -3.10 -0.26 15.65
C GLN A 346 -3.33 0.42 14.31
N ALA A 347 -3.80 -0.33 13.31
CA ALA A 347 -4.09 0.21 11.99
C ALA A 347 -5.52 -0.11 11.58
N ALA A 348 -6.20 0.88 11.00
CA ALA A 348 -7.44 0.71 10.26
C ALA A 348 -7.13 0.65 8.76
N LEU A 349 -7.54 -0.43 8.08
CA LEU A 349 -7.51 -0.51 6.63
C LEU A 349 -8.88 -0.13 6.06
N LEU A 350 -8.87 0.75 5.07
CA LEU A 350 -9.91 0.97 4.10
C LEU A 350 -9.50 0.22 2.81
N PRO A 351 -10.04 -0.98 2.51
CA PRO A 351 -9.76 -1.64 1.24
C PRO A 351 -10.28 -0.80 0.07
N ALA A 352 -9.69 -0.96 -1.12
CA ALA A 352 -10.22 -0.32 -2.33
C ALA A 352 -11.73 -0.60 -2.49
N ALA A 353 -12.50 0.35 -3.02
CA ALA A 353 -13.97 0.29 -3.02
C ALA A 353 -14.55 -1.03 -3.57
N ARG A 354 -13.89 -1.64 -4.57
CA ARG A 354 -14.26 -2.93 -5.18
C ARG A 354 -14.07 -4.17 -4.29
N LEU A 355 -13.37 -4.03 -3.16
CA LEU A 355 -12.99 -5.11 -2.23
C LEU A 355 -13.75 -5.05 -0.89
N ARG A 356 -14.79 -4.22 -0.80
CA ARG A 356 -15.61 -4.10 0.41
C ARG A 356 -17.10 -4.06 0.08
N LEU A 357 -17.93 -4.47 1.04
CA LEU A 357 -19.38 -4.38 1.00
C LEU A 357 -19.88 -3.68 2.28
N PRO A 358 -20.22 -2.38 2.21
CA PRO A 358 -20.70 -1.64 3.38
C PRO A 358 -22.11 -2.08 3.78
N LEU A 359 -22.28 -2.55 5.01
CA LEU A 359 -23.58 -2.85 5.63
C LEU A 359 -24.08 -1.67 6.47
N LEU A 360 -23.15 -0.89 7.03
CA LEU A 360 -23.42 0.37 7.72
C LEU A 360 -22.26 1.33 7.49
N THR A 361 -22.56 2.56 7.05
CA THR A 361 -21.59 3.64 6.89
C THR A 361 -22.26 4.96 7.28
N PRO A 362 -22.39 5.30 8.58
CA PRO A 362 -23.27 6.37 9.05
C PRO A 362 -22.90 7.75 8.48
N VAL A 363 -23.54 8.14 7.38
CA VAL A 363 -23.56 9.47 6.78
C VAL A 363 -24.90 10.17 7.02
N THR A 364 -25.97 9.42 7.28
CA THR A 364 -27.28 9.97 7.66
C THR A 364 -28.03 9.04 8.61
N ALA A 365 -29.11 9.54 9.23
CA ALA A 365 -29.98 8.72 10.08
C ALA A 365 -30.75 7.62 9.29
N ASP A 366 -30.88 7.75 7.97
CA ASP A 366 -31.62 6.79 7.14
C ASP A 366 -30.95 5.41 7.12
N GLU A 367 -29.64 5.35 7.35
CA GLU A 367 -28.85 4.12 7.31
C GLU A 367 -29.11 3.18 8.50
N PHE A 368 -29.80 3.65 9.53
CA PHE A 368 -30.32 2.78 10.58
C PHE A 368 -31.63 2.09 10.21
N THR A 369 -32.16 2.35 9.01
CA THR A 369 -33.35 1.68 8.48
C THR A 369 -33.05 0.88 7.22
N THR A 370 -32.14 1.37 6.37
CA THR A 370 -31.75 0.72 5.11
C THR A 370 -30.24 0.85 4.92
N SER A 371 -29.56 -0.28 4.75
CA SER A 371 -28.11 -0.35 4.52
C SER A 371 -27.72 0.25 3.16
N PRO A 372 -26.44 0.61 2.95
CA PRO A 372 -25.95 1.06 1.64
C PRO A 372 -26.21 0.07 0.49
N ILE A 373 -26.37 -1.22 0.80
CA ILE A 373 -26.73 -2.28 -0.16
C ILE A 373 -28.23 -2.44 -0.36
N GLY A 374 -29.06 -1.60 0.26
CA GLY A 374 -30.53 -1.60 0.11
C GLY A 374 -31.28 -2.61 0.99
N GLY A 375 -30.58 -3.39 1.81
CA GLY A 375 -31.19 -4.31 2.78
C GLY A 375 -31.67 -3.59 4.04
N ALA A 376 -32.70 -4.12 4.70
CA ALA A 376 -33.23 -3.52 5.92
C ALA A 376 -32.21 -3.58 7.06
N VAL A 377 -32.18 -2.53 7.87
CA VAL A 377 -31.44 -2.47 9.14
C VAL A 377 -32.46 -2.49 10.27
N SER A 378 -32.29 -3.41 11.22
CA SER A 378 -33.20 -3.54 12.36
C SER A 378 -32.45 -3.61 13.68
N ALA A 379 -32.91 -2.81 14.64
CA ALA A 379 -32.40 -2.78 16.00
C ALA A 379 -33.42 -3.45 16.95
N GLU A 380 -32.96 -4.38 17.78
CA GLU A 380 -33.76 -5.01 18.84
C GLU A 380 -33.03 -4.88 20.16
N GLY A 381 -33.62 -4.16 21.13
CA GLY A 381 -32.98 -3.89 22.43
C GLY A 381 -31.78 -2.93 22.36
N VAL A 382 -31.52 -2.35 21.19
CA VAL A 382 -30.42 -1.41 20.92
C VAL A 382 -31.00 -0.02 20.67
N ALA A 383 -30.37 1.01 21.24
CA ALA A 383 -30.58 2.40 20.87
C ALA A 383 -29.47 2.85 19.90
N THR A 384 -29.86 3.54 18.82
CA THR A 384 -28.94 4.08 17.82
C THR A 384 -29.12 5.60 17.70
N LEU A 385 -28.02 6.34 17.64
CA LEU A 385 -28.00 7.79 17.39
C LEU A 385 -27.03 8.11 16.25
N PHE A 386 -27.48 8.87 15.26
CA PHE A 386 -26.63 9.39 14.19
C PHE A 386 -25.88 10.62 14.70
N CYS A 387 -24.57 10.65 14.49
CA CYS A 387 -23.71 11.76 14.82
C CYS A 387 -23.11 12.37 13.55
N PRO A 388 -23.63 13.50 13.05
CA PRO A 388 -23.04 14.23 11.92
C PRO A 388 -21.58 14.59 12.21
N GLU A 389 -20.75 14.67 11.18
CA GLU A 389 -19.34 15.08 11.27
C GLU A 389 -19.16 16.49 11.85
N GLY A 390 -17.94 16.78 12.29
CA GLY A 390 -17.55 18.08 12.80
C GLY A 390 -17.90 18.31 14.28
N SER A 391 -17.84 19.57 14.69
CA SER A 391 -17.86 19.97 16.10
C SER A 391 -19.15 20.69 16.47
N TYR A 392 -19.80 20.22 17.53
CA TYR A 392 -20.96 20.86 18.15
C TYR A 392 -20.99 20.57 19.66
N THR A 393 -21.83 21.30 20.38
CA THR A 393 -21.99 21.17 21.84
C THR A 393 -23.42 20.72 22.18
N PRO A 394 -23.66 20.16 23.37
CA PRO A 394 -25.02 19.92 23.87
C PRO A 394 -25.89 21.18 23.93
N PHE A 395 -25.30 22.37 23.97
CA PHE A 395 -26.04 23.62 23.92
C PHE A 395 -26.54 23.96 22.50
N THR A 396 -25.71 23.75 21.48
CA THR A 396 -26.04 24.06 20.08
C THR A 396 -26.83 22.94 19.40
N ALA A 397 -26.66 21.70 19.84
CA ALA A 397 -27.37 20.53 19.34
C ALA A 397 -27.74 19.56 20.49
N PRO A 398 -28.75 19.87 21.31
CA PRO A 398 -29.11 19.08 22.49
C PRO A 398 -29.46 17.63 22.17
N ASP A 399 -30.15 17.38 21.05
CA ASP A 399 -30.56 16.05 20.62
C ASP A 399 -29.36 15.17 20.21
N LEU A 400 -28.19 15.77 20.01
CA LEU A 400 -26.93 15.11 19.65
C LEU A 400 -25.95 15.05 20.82
N ALA A 401 -26.39 15.32 22.06
CA ALA A 401 -25.52 15.29 23.24
C ALA A 401 -24.83 13.93 23.44
N GLY A 402 -25.50 12.83 23.06
CA GLY A 402 -24.94 11.47 23.09
C GLY A 402 -23.73 11.26 22.17
N CYS A 403 -23.50 12.13 21.19
CA CYS A 403 -22.34 12.06 20.28
C CYS A 403 -21.03 12.52 20.91
N ARG A 404 -21.06 13.13 22.11
CA ARG A 404 -19.89 13.54 22.90
C ARG A 404 -18.88 14.45 22.18
N ARG A 405 -19.26 15.15 21.09
CA ARG A 405 -18.33 15.93 20.23
C ARG A 405 -17.46 16.95 20.97
N SER A 406 -18.00 17.61 21.99
CA SER A 406 -17.27 18.60 22.79
C SER A 406 -16.54 18.02 24.00
N HIS A 407 -16.66 16.72 24.25
CA HIS A 407 -16.22 16.07 25.48
C HIS A 407 -15.26 14.90 25.26
N VAL A 408 -15.36 14.22 24.12
CA VAL A 408 -14.48 13.14 23.71
C VAL A 408 -13.92 13.48 22.34
N VAL A 409 -12.60 13.40 22.20
CA VAL A 409 -11.93 13.58 20.92
C VAL A 409 -11.95 12.23 20.19
N VAL A 410 -12.79 12.16 19.16
CA VAL A 410 -12.73 11.13 18.13
C VAL A 410 -11.89 11.72 16.99
N PRO A 411 -10.70 11.17 16.67
CA PRO A 411 -9.81 11.67 15.62
C PRO A 411 -10.54 11.97 14.31
N GLY A 412 -10.36 13.18 13.77
CA GLY A 412 -11.03 13.67 12.55
C GLY A 412 -12.51 14.01 12.70
N GLN A 413 -13.11 13.75 13.87
CA GLN A 413 -14.53 13.94 14.15
C GLN A 413 -15.48 13.48 13.01
N PRO A 414 -15.32 12.24 12.50
CA PRO A 414 -16.12 11.74 11.37
C PRO A 414 -17.57 11.54 11.76
N ALA A 415 -18.46 11.53 10.77
CA ALA A 415 -19.81 11.02 10.95
C ALA A 415 -19.76 9.55 11.42
N HIS A 416 -20.53 9.23 12.46
CA HIS A 416 -20.56 7.90 13.07
C HIS A 416 -21.90 7.64 13.78
N ALA A 417 -22.08 6.43 14.27
CA ALA A 417 -23.21 6.02 15.08
C ALA A 417 -22.81 5.86 16.55
N VAL A 418 -23.68 6.26 17.47
CA VAL A 418 -23.64 5.78 18.87
C VAL A 418 -24.61 4.62 18.98
N VAL A 419 -24.12 3.47 19.44
CA VAL A 419 -24.90 2.24 19.60
C VAL A 419 -24.85 1.80 21.05
N SER A 420 -26.01 1.72 21.70
CA SER A 420 -26.11 1.46 23.14
C SER A 420 -27.09 0.33 23.48
N TRP A 421 -26.79 -0.44 24.52
CA TRP A 421 -27.64 -1.50 25.06
C TRP A 421 -27.64 -1.49 26.59
N GLU A 422 -28.80 -1.76 27.19
CA GLU A 422 -28.98 -1.78 28.65
C GLU A 422 -29.05 -3.21 29.23
N ALA A 423 -29.14 -4.22 28.37
CA ALA A 423 -29.19 -5.63 28.75
C ALA A 423 -28.57 -6.52 27.66
N PRO A 424 -28.03 -7.71 28.01
CA PRO A 424 -27.50 -8.65 27.04
C PRO A 424 -28.57 -9.17 26.07
N GLY A 425 -28.14 -9.52 24.85
CA GLY A 425 -28.98 -10.10 23.81
C GLY A 425 -29.61 -9.07 22.87
N ALA A 426 -29.30 -7.79 23.06
CA ALA A 426 -29.62 -6.74 22.10
C ALA A 426 -28.90 -7.01 20.75
N SER A 427 -29.49 -6.60 19.63
CA SER A 427 -28.87 -6.81 18.32
C SER A 427 -29.14 -5.68 17.33
N LEU A 428 -28.15 -5.43 16.47
CA LEU A 428 -28.27 -4.63 15.26
C LEU A 428 -28.06 -5.54 14.05
N ARG A 429 -29.06 -5.65 13.19
CA ARG A 429 -29.14 -6.64 12.11
C ARG A 429 -29.19 -5.98 10.74
N PHE A 430 -28.52 -6.58 9.78
CA PHE A 430 -28.41 -6.12 8.39
C PHE A 430 -28.88 -7.24 7.47
N ASP A 431 -29.99 -7.03 6.77
CA ASP A 431 -30.49 -7.97 5.77
C ASP A 431 -29.63 -7.87 4.50
N LEU A 432 -29.27 -9.02 3.92
CA LEU A 432 -28.56 -9.08 2.64
C LEU A 432 -29.54 -9.41 1.52
N LEU A 433 -29.52 -8.61 0.46
CA LEU A 433 -30.33 -8.82 -0.73
C LEU A 433 -29.76 -9.96 -1.60
N PRO A 434 -30.61 -10.71 -2.33
CA PRO A 434 -30.11 -11.66 -3.33
C PRO A 434 -29.21 -10.96 -4.35
N GLY A 435 -28.02 -11.51 -4.59
CA GLY A 435 -27.02 -10.95 -5.50
C GLY A 435 -25.82 -10.30 -4.79
N VAL A 436 -25.98 -9.93 -3.51
CA VAL A 436 -24.88 -9.45 -2.64
C VAL A 436 -24.69 -10.36 -1.41
N ASP A 437 -25.36 -11.51 -1.41
CA ASP A 437 -25.42 -12.49 -0.31
C ASP A 437 -24.37 -13.61 -0.39
N ASN A 438 -23.49 -13.57 -1.39
CA ASN A 438 -22.39 -14.51 -1.52
C ASN A 438 -21.14 -14.01 -0.78
N LEU A 439 -21.00 -14.43 0.47
CA LEU A 439 -19.88 -14.08 1.34
C LEU A 439 -18.58 -14.82 1.01
N LEU A 440 -18.60 -15.83 0.11
CA LEU A 440 -17.37 -16.48 -0.38
C LEU A 440 -16.45 -15.52 -1.17
N LEU A 441 -16.95 -14.33 -1.51
CA LEU A 441 -16.18 -13.28 -2.18
C LEU A 441 -15.42 -12.37 -1.20
N PHE A 442 -15.59 -12.57 0.11
CA PHE A 442 -14.99 -11.75 1.17
C PHE A 442 -14.22 -12.63 2.14
N ASP A 443 -13.40 -12.00 2.97
CA ASP A 443 -12.49 -12.67 3.89
C ASP A 443 -12.87 -12.48 5.36
N ALA A 444 -13.42 -11.31 5.71
CA ALA A 444 -13.77 -10.98 7.09
C ALA A 444 -14.98 -10.04 7.18
N VAL A 445 -15.66 -10.10 8.33
CA VAL A 445 -16.49 -8.99 8.82
C VAL A 445 -15.57 -7.99 9.53
N SER A 446 -15.63 -6.72 9.14
CA SER A 446 -14.88 -5.62 9.77
C SER A 446 -15.85 -4.65 10.41
N VAL A 447 -15.59 -4.29 11.66
CA VAL A 447 -16.38 -3.33 12.43
C VAL A 447 -15.46 -2.26 12.98
N ARG A 448 -15.58 -1.00 12.52
CA ARG A 448 -14.77 0.10 13.08
C ARG A 448 -15.49 0.72 14.26
N ALA A 449 -14.93 0.56 15.46
CA ALA A 449 -15.56 0.97 16.70
C ALA A 449 -14.58 1.55 17.72
N ALA A 450 -15.13 2.23 18.72
CA ALA A 450 -14.45 2.61 19.95
C ALA A 450 -15.45 2.59 21.12
N VAL A 451 -14.96 2.36 22.34
CA VAL A 451 -15.79 2.48 23.56
C VAL A 451 -16.08 3.96 23.83
N ASP A 452 -17.33 4.30 24.16
CA ASP A 452 -17.69 5.64 24.65
C ASP A 452 -17.25 5.79 26.12
N PRO A 453 -16.17 6.53 26.43
CA PRO A 453 -15.63 6.57 27.80
C PRO A 453 -16.52 7.34 28.78
N LEU A 454 -17.50 8.10 28.29
CA LEU A 454 -18.39 8.93 29.11
C LEU A 454 -19.80 8.35 29.25
N SER A 455 -20.09 7.21 28.61
CA SER A 455 -21.38 6.54 28.79
C SER A 455 -21.49 5.92 30.18
N PRO A 456 -22.59 6.15 30.92
CA PRO A 456 -22.84 5.45 32.19
C PRO A 456 -23.10 3.94 32.01
N LEU A 457 -23.32 3.48 30.77
CA LEU A 457 -23.46 2.05 30.43
C LEU A 457 -22.12 1.34 30.36
N ASN A 458 -21.00 2.07 30.30
CA ASN A 458 -19.65 1.54 30.26
C ASN A 458 -19.00 1.69 31.64
N ALA A 459 -18.59 0.58 32.25
CA ALA A 459 -17.83 0.63 33.50
C ALA A 459 -16.42 1.20 33.23
N PRO A 460 -15.95 2.22 33.99
CA PRO A 460 -14.63 2.80 33.78
C PRO A 460 -13.51 1.75 33.84
N GLY A 461 -12.63 1.76 32.83
CA GLY A 461 -11.51 0.82 32.70
C GLY A 461 -11.89 -0.60 32.28
N ALA A 462 -13.17 -0.91 32.08
CA ALA A 462 -13.62 -2.21 31.59
C ALA A 462 -13.76 -2.19 30.06
N PRO A 463 -13.29 -3.22 29.34
CA PRO A 463 -13.51 -3.33 27.90
C PRO A 463 -14.99 -3.61 27.59
N GLN A 464 -15.36 -3.40 26.33
CA GLN A 464 -16.62 -3.88 25.78
C GLN A 464 -16.39 -5.09 24.86
N ALA A 465 -17.45 -5.84 24.59
CA ALA A 465 -17.42 -6.98 23.68
C ALA A 465 -18.82 -7.25 23.12
N PHE A 466 -18.88 -7.90 21.97
CA PHE A 466 -20.10 -8.35 21.32
C PHE A 466 -19.82 -9.61 20.49
N SER A 467 -20.83 -10.22 19.90
CA SER A 467 -20.69 -11.32 18.96
C SER A 467 -21.17 -10.91 17.58
N VAL A 468 -20.62 -11.52 16.53
CA VAL A 468 -21.17 -11.42 15.18
C VAL A 468 -21.91 -12.70 14.86
N ARG A 469 -23.11 -12.59 14.31
CA ARG A 469 -23.92 -13.73 13.86
C ARG A 469 -24.17 -13.62 12.35
N LEU A 470 -23.97 -14.74 11.66
CA LEU A 470 -24.40 -14.92 10.27
C LEU A 470 -25.59 -15.87 10.24
N THR A 471 -26.59 -15.55 9.43
CA THR A 471 -27.74 -16.44 9.18
C THR A 471 -27.89 -16.65 7.68
N ASP A 472 -27.91 -17.90 7.23
CA ASP A 472 -28.14 -18.24 5.82
C ASP A 472 -29.61 -18.20 5.43
N ARG A 473 -29.90 -18.22 4.13
CA ARG A 473 -31.28 -18.24 3.61
C ARG A 473 -32.06 -19.51 3.94
N GLN A 474 -31.39 -20.55 4.45
CA GLN A 474 -32.03 -21.78 4.92
C GLN A 474 -32.37 -21.70 6.42
N GLY A 475 -31.95 -20.64 7.09
CA GLY A 475 -32.19 -20.39 8.51
C GLY A 475 -31.13 -21.00 9.44
N ASN A 476 -30.02 -21.52 8.92
CA ASN A 476 -28.90 -21.92 9.77
C ASN A 476 -28.14 -20.67 10.21
N SER A 477 -27.67 -20.65 11.46
CA SER A 477 -26.90 -19.54 11.99
C SER A 477 -25.61 -20.00 12.65
N ALA A 478 -24.57 -19.17 12.51
CA ALA A 478 -23.30 -19.29 13.21
C ALA A 478 -23.03 -17.99 13.97
N ILE A 479 -22.59 -18.08 15.22
CA ILE A 479 -22.27 -16.93 16.07
C ILE A 479 -20.82 -17.04 16.55
N VAL A 480 -20.06 -15.96 16.38
CA VAL A 480 -18.66 -15.86 16.75
C VAL A 480 -18.50 -14.67 17.70
N PRO A 481 -18.13 -14.88 18.97
CA PRO A 481 -17.83 -13.77 19.88
C PRO A 481 -16.53 -13.08 19.44
N VAL A 482 -16.49 -11.75 19.54
CA VAL A 482 -15.21 -11.03 19.43
C VAL A 482 -14.31 -11.47 20.59
N ARG A 483 -12.99 -11.47 20.37
CA ARG A 483 -12.06 -11.87 21.44
C ARG A 483 -12.15 -10.92 22.63
N ALA A 484 -11.94 -11.47 23.83
CA ALA A 484 -12.08 -10.70 25.07
C ALA A 484 -11.04 -9.57 25.22
N ASP A 485 -9.90 -9.67 24.54
CA ASP A 485 -8.80 -8.71 24.54
C ASP A 485 -8.78 -7.81 23.30
N GLU A 486 -9.91 -7.71 22.59
CA GLU A 486 -10.03 -6.96 21.33
C GLU A 486 -9.58 -5.49 21.52
N PRO A 487 -8.45 -5.07 20.91
CA PRO A 487 -7.84 -3.77 21.12
C PRO A 487 -8.77 -2.59 20.86
N ALA A 488 -9.58 -2.64 19.79
CA ALA A 488 -10.55 -1.59 19.47
C ALA A 488 -11.68 -1.44 20.51
N LEU A 489 -11.90 -2.45 21.35
CA LEU A 489 -12.95 -2.45 22.38
C LEU A 489 -12.38 -2.32 23.80
N ARG A 490 -11.08 -2.05 23.94
CA ARG A 490 -10.48 -1.65 25.22
C ARG A 490 -11.03 -0.29 25.64
N PHE A 491 -11.18 -0.09 26.94
CA PHE A 491 -11.49 1.23 27.47
C PHE A 491 -10.34 2.18 27.11
N PRO A 492 -10.59 3.34 26.47
CA PRO A 492 -9.52 4.22 26.04
C PRO A 492 -8.79 4.83 27.25
N GLU A 493 -7.47 4.98 27.14
CA GLU A 493 -6.65 5.65 28.15
C GLU A 493 -6.98 7.15 28.19
N GLY A 494 -7.09 7.70 29.39
CA GLY A 494 -7.36 9.12 29.61
C GLY A 494 -7.92 9.43 31.01
N GLU A 495 -7.97 10.72 31.32
CA GLU A 495 -8.44 11.25 32.59
C GLU A 495 -9.71 12.07 32.40
N LEU A 496 -10.54 12.14 33.44
CA LEU A 496 -11.68 13.04 33.49
C LEU A 496 -11.22 14.42 34.00
N GLY A 497 -11.40 15.42 33.16
CA GLY A 497 -11.10 16.83 33.42
C GLY A 497 -12.27 17.60 34.03
N GLU A 498 -12.26 18.91 33.82
CA GLU A 498 -13.31 19.81 34.29
C GLU A 498 -14.67 19.49 33.64
N ILE A 499 -15.74 19.70 34.41
CA ILE A 499 -17.11 19.60 33.88
C ILE A 499 -17.34 20.76 32.92
N PHE A 500 -17.72 20.42 31.70
CA PHE A 500 -18.10 21.36 30.65
C PHE A 500 -19.56 21.11 30.27
N PHE A 501 -20.43 22.10 30.49
CA PHE A 501 -21.89 21.89 30.53
C PHE A 501 -22.27 20.83 31.57
N ASP A 502 -22.67 19.63 31.14
CA ASP A 502 -23.21 18.58 32.01
C ASP A 502 -22.27 17.38 32.19
N ASP A 503 -21.22 17.26 31.35
CA ASP A 503 -20.28 16.13 31.34
C ASP A 503 -18.83 16.59 31.54
N PRO A 504 -17.94 15.75 32.10
CA PRO A 504 -16.51 16.03 32.14
C PRO A 504 -15.86 15.98 30.75
N LEU A 505 -14.83 16.78 30.54
CA LEU A 505 -13.93 16.60 29.39
C LEU A 505 -13.10 15.34 29.59
N PHE A 506 -13.00 14.49 28.57
CA PHE A 506 -12.11 13.33 28.57
C PHE A 506 -10.79 13.69 27.88
N SER A 507 -9.66 13.54 28.56
CA SER A 507 -8.36 13.92 28.01
C SER A 507 -7.85 12.95 26.94
N GLY A 508 -8.34 11.70 26.95
CA GLY A 508 -7.96 10.63 26.02
C GLY A 508 -8.53 10.79 24.61
N ARG A 509 -8.27 9.78 23.78
CA ARG A 509 -8.72 9.72 22.38
C ARG A 509 -9.51 8.44 22.17
N ALA A 510 -10.54 8.52 21.33
CA ALA A 510 -11.35 7.35 20.95
C ALA A 510 -11.20 7.09 19.43
N PRO A 511 -10.02 6.62 18.96
CA PRO A 511 -9.84 6.26 17.55
C PRO A 511 -10.77 5.11 17.17
N LEU A 512 -11.49 5.25 16.05
CA LEU A 512 -12.38 4.21 15.52
C LEU A 512 -11.54 3.16 14.80
N LEU A 513 -11.23 2.08 15.52
CA LEU A 513 -10.30 1.03 15.11
C LEU A 513 -11.06 -0.26 14.73
N PRO A 514 -10.49 -1.11 13.87
CA PRO A 514 -11.21 -2.27 13.36
C PRO A 514 -11.24 -3.41 14.38
N VAL A 515 -12.41 -4.02 14.52
CA VAL A 515 -12.61 -5.39 15.00
C VAL A 515 -12.76 -6.25 13.76
N ARG A 516 -11.88 -7.23 13.55
CA ARG A 516 -11.89 -8.13 12.38
C ARG A 516 -12.25 -9.56 12.79
N ILE A 517 -13.30 -10.10 12.16
CA ILE A 517 -13.75 -11.48 12.36
C ILE A 517 -13.63 -12.23 11.02
N PRO A 518 -12.60 -13.07 10.83
CA PRO A 518 -12.44 -13.90 9.65
C PRO A 518 -13.67 -14.78 9.39
N LEU A 519 -14.12 -14.85 8.14
CA LEU A 519 -15.30 -15.63 7.75
C LEU A 519 -15.08 -17.14 7.91
N SER A 520 -13.84 -17.59 7.92
CA SER A 520 -13.45 -18.98 8.20
C SER A 520 -13.84 -19.46 9.60
N GLN A 521 -14.18 -18.55 10.53
CA GLN A 521 -14.63 -18.90 11.88
C GLN A 521 -16.12 -19.27 11.96
N PHE A 522 -16.90 -19.02 10.90
CA PHE A 522 -18.33 -19.28 10.89
C PHE A 522 -18.62 -20.67 10.31
N GLU A 523 -18.65 -21.68 11.19
CA GLU A 523 -18.96 -23.06 10.80
C GLU A 523 -20.48 -23.31 10.72
N GLY A 524 -20.90 -24.20 9.83
CA GLY A 524 -22.29 -24.67 9.76
C GLY A 524 -23.29 -23.72 9.09
N VAL A 525 -22.81 -22.63 8.48
CA VAL A 525 -23.62 -21.68 7.70
C VAL A 525 -23.21 -21.72 6.23
N ASN A 526 -24.17 -21.59 5.31
CA ASN A 526 -23.84 -21.52 3.88
C ASN A 526 -23.43 -20.09 3.47
N LEU A 527 -22.12 -19.82 3.48
CA LEU A 527 -21.55 -18.53 3.08
C LEU A 527 -21.89 -18.12 1.63
N ALA A 528 -22.30 -19.05 0.76
CA ALA A 528 -22.72 -18.70 -0.59
C ALA A 528 -24.11 -18.04 -0.66
N SER A 529 -24.88 -18.05 0.43
CA SER A 529 -26.25 -17.50 0.45
C SER A 529 -26.67 -17.06 1.86
N ILE A 530 -26.14 -15.91 2.28
CA ILE A 530 -26.42 -15.30 3.59
C ILE A 530 -27.66 -14.39 3.53
N ALA A 531 -28.56 -14.54 4.49
CA ALA A 531 -29.73 -13.70 4.63
C ALA A 531 -29.47 -12.48 5.53
N GLU A 532 -28.69 -12.64 6.59
CA GLU A 532 -28.50 -11.62 7.63
C GLU A 532 -27.07 -11.68 8.19
N VAL A 533 -26.50 -10.49 8.43
CA VAL A 533 -25.35 -10.27 9.32
C VAL A 533 -25.87 -9.49 10.53
N ALA A 534 -25.49 -9.89 11.75
CA ALA A 534 -25.93 -9.22 12.97
C ALA A 534 -24.79 -8.99 13.95
N LEU A 535 -24.72 -7.78 14.53
CA LEU A 535 -23.99 -7.51 15.75
C LEU A 535 -24.90 -7.85 16.93
N VAL A 536 -24.46 -8.73 17.82
CA VAL A 536 -25.21 -9.22 18.98
C VAL A 536 -24.47 -8.79 20.24
N PHE A 537 -25.07 -7.91 21.01
CA PHE A 537 -24.50 -7.36 22.24
C PHE A 537 -24.84 -8.29 23.42
N ASP A 538 -24.11 -9.41 23.51
CA ASP A 538 -24.35 -10.49 24.47
C ASP A 538 -23.15 -10.82 25.38
N GLN A 539 -22.02 -10.14 25.18
CA GLN A 539 -20.77 -10.41 25.94
C GLN A 539 -20.60 -9.51 27.17
N THR A 540 -21.40 -8.45 27.30
CA THR A 540 -21.40 -7.55 28.47
C THR A 540 -22.83 -7.19 28.89
N ASP A 541 -23.00 -6.86 30.18
CA ASP A 541 -24.31 -6.57 30.78
C ASP A 541 -24.99 -5.33 30.16
N SER A 542 -24.19 -4.32 29.80
CA SER A 542 -24.61 -3.09 29.13
C SER A 542 -23.42 -2.46 28.41
N GLY A 543 -23.67 -1.52 27.52
CA GLY A 543 -22.60 -0.74 26.92
C GLY A 543 -23.03 0.33 25.93
N SER A 544 -22.05 1.11 25.49
CA SER A 544 -22.17 2.11 24.44
C SER A 544 -20.90 2.16 23.59
N LEU A 545 -21.03 2.11 22.27
CA LEU A 545 -19.93 2.17 21.32
C LEU A 545 -20.15 3.32 20.34
N PHE A 546 -19.05 3.99 19.96
CA PHE A 546 -18.97 4.72 18.70
C PHE A 546 -18.69 3.73 17.58
N LEU A 547 -19.41 3.82 16.46
CA LEU A 547 -19.38 2.88 15.36
C LEU A 547 -19.32 3.64 14.02
N ALA A 548 -18.23 3.46 13.27
CA ALA A 548 -17.99 4.13 11.99
C ALA A 548 -18.43 3.28 10.79
N ASP A 549 -18.21 1.98 10.84
CA ASP A 549 -18.45 1.08 9.72
C ASP A 549 -18.80 -0.33 10.20
N VAL A 550 -19.70 -1.01 9.48
CA VAL A 550 -19.90 -2.47 9.55
C VAL A 550 -19.87 -3.00 8.14
N GLU A 551 -18.92 -3.85 7.81
CA GLU A 551 -18.65 -4.23 6.42
C GLU A 551 -18.15 -5.65 6.27
N LEU A 552 -18.27 -6.16 5.04
CA LEU A 552 -17.46 -7.27 4.59
C LEU A 552 -16.25 -6.73 3.82
N VAL A 553 -15.08 -7.29 4.09
CA VAL A 553 -13.82 -6.87 3.46
C VAL A 553 -13.12 -8.06 2.84
N ARG A 554 -12.43 -7.80 1.73
CA ARG A 554 -11.60 -8.76 1.00
C ARG A 554 -10.17 -8.24 0.92
N SER A 555 -9.21 -9.15 1.08
CA SER A 555 -7.81 -8.86 0.84
C SER A 555 -7.55 -8.73 -0.67
N PRO A 556 -6.74 -7.75 -1.12
CA PRO A 556 -6.26 -7.70 -2.50
C PRO A 556 -5.27 -8.83 -2.81
N ILE A 557 -4.69 -9.46 -1.78
CA ILE A 557 -3.72 -10.55 -1.89
C ILE A 557 -4.29 -11.80 -1.23
N GLY A 558 -4.24 -12.93 -1.92
CA GLY A 558 -4.72 -14.20 -1.39
C GLY A 558 -4.00 -14.59 -0.10
N SER A 559 -4.72 -15.25 0.81
CA SER A 559 -4.17 -15.81 2.06
C SER A 559 -3.04 -16.81 1.84
N GLN A 560 -2.96 -17.32 0.62
CA GLN A 560 -2.13 -18.45 0.26
C GLN A 560 -1.25 -18.08 -0.93
N GLU A 561 -0.13 -18.78 -1.04
CA GLU A 561 0.84 -18.54 -2.11
C GLU A 561 0.31 -18.93 -3.47
N THR A 562 -0.62 -19.89 -3.57
CA THR A 562 -1.06 -20.45 -4.85
C THR A 562 -2.58 -20.67 -4.85
N LEU A 563 -3.19 -20.70 -6.04
CA LEU A 563 -4.64 -20.98 -6.20
C LEU A 563 -5.02 -22.43 -5.84
N SER A 564 -4.05 -23.35 -5.88
CA SER A 564 -4.21 -24.76 -5.53
C SER A 564 -3.54 -25.00 -4.17
N GLU A 565 -4.25 -25.51 -3.17
CA GLU A 565 -3.92 -25.22 -1.77
C GLU A 565 -3.75 -26.48 -0.89
N PRO A 566 -2.57 -26.68 -0.25
CA PRO A 566 -1.21 -26.30 -0.70
C PRO A 566 -0.74 -27.17 -1.89
N PRO A 567 0.42 -26.88 -2.53
CA PRO A 567 1.09 -27.89 -3.36
C PRO A 567 1.28 -29.17 -2.54
N SER A 568 1.03 -30.34 -3.14
CA SER A 568 1.09 -31.58 -2.38
C SER A 568 2.51 -31.81 -1.85
N ALA A 569 2.62 -32.35 -0.63
CA ALA A 569 3.94 -32.69 -0.05
C ALA A 569 4.72 -33.67 -0.95
N GLU A 570 4.01 -34.48 -1.74
CA GLU A 570 4.60 -35.38 -2.73
C GLU A 570 5.23 -34.61 -3.88
N LEU A 571 4.56 -33.57 -4.39
CA LEU A 571 5.07 -32.72 -5.46
C LEU A 571 6.34 -31.99 -5.01
N ILE A 572 6.31 -31.40 -3.81
CA ILE A 572 7.48 -30.75 -3.20
C ILE A 572 8.64 -31.74 -3.06
N ALA A 573 8.40 -32.90 -2.44
CA ALA A 573 9.45 -33.90 -2.22
C ALA A 573 10.04 -34.44 -3.53
N ALA A 574 9.24 -34.59 -4.59
CA ALA A 574 9.73 -35.02 -5.89
C ALA A 574 10.59 -33.97 -6.58
N ALA A 575 10.16 -32.71 -6.55
CA ALA A 575 10.95 -31.60 -7.08
C ALA A 575 12.29 -31.47 -6.36
N GLU A 576 12.31 -31.56 -5.02
CA GLU A 576 13.54 -31.60 -4.22
C GLU A 576 14.42 -32.81 -4.55
N ALA A 577 13.82 -33.93 -4.94
CA ALA A 577 14.53 -35.14 -5.34
C ALA A 577 15.09 -35.09 -6.79
N GLY A 578 14.87 -34.00 -7.52
CA GLY A 578 15.37 -33.85 -8.90
C GLY A 578 14.33 -34.16 -9.99
N ASP A 579 13.07 -34.39 -9.65
CA ASP A 579 12.01 -34.61 -10.65
C ASP A 579 11.72 -33.30 -11.40
N VAL A 580 12.14 -33.26 -12.66
CA VAL A 580 12.08 -32.05 -13.51
C VAL A 580 10.65 -31.61 -13.81
N GLU A 581 9.70 -32.54 -13.84
CA GLU A 581 8.29 -32.22 -14.08
C GLU A 581 7.64 -31.67 -12.82
N ALA A 582 7.97 -32.23 -11.65
CA ALA A 582 7.56 -31.67 -10.37
C ALA A 582 8.11 -30.25 -10.17
N MET A 583 9.37 -29.99 -10.51
CA MET A 583 9.96 -28.65 -10.48
C MET A 583 9.18 -27.69 -11.38
N ARG A 584 8.88 -28.09 -12.63
CA ARG A 584 8.10 -27.28 -13.58
C ARG A 584 6.70 -26.95 -13.05
N GLN A 585 6.01 -27.93 -12.47
CA GLN A 585 4.68 -27.72 -11.90
C GLN A 585 4.71 -26.79 -10.69
N LEU A 586 5.70 -26.93 -9.79
CA LEU A 586 5.86 -25.99 -8.68
C LEU A 586 6.14 -24.57 -9.18
N ALA A 587 7.03 -24.40 -10.16
CA ALA A 587 7.32 -23.10 -10.73
C ALA A 587 6.06 -22.40 -11.27
N ASN A 588 5.22 -23.14 -11.99
CA ASN A 588 3.95 -22.65 -12.51
C ASN A 588 2.89 -22.41 -11.44
N LEU A 589 2.86 -23.21 -10.37
CA LEU A 589 1.95 -23.00 -9.24
C LEU A 589 2.27 -21.71 -8.48
N TYR A 590 3.56 -21.46 -8.22
CA TYR A 590 4.03 -20.26 -7.52
C TYR A 590 4.02 -19.00 -8.36
N ARG A 591 3.91 -19.12 -9.69
CA ARG A 591 3.91 -17.97 -10.59
C ARG A 591 2.84 -16.93 -10.18
N PRO A 592 3.17 -15.63 -10.12
CA PRO A 592 2.19 -14.57 -9.89
C PRO A 592 1.02 -14.63 -10.87
N THR A 593 -0.21 -14.55 -10.33
CA THR A 593 -1.46 -14.60 -11.08
C THR A 593 -2.52 -13.73 -10.42
N ASP A 594 -3.43 -13.16 -11.21
CA ASP A 594 -4.64 -12.51 -10.71
C ASP A 594 -5.85 -13.42 -10.95
N ALA A 595 -6.70 -13.58 -9.95
CA ALA A 595 -8.00 -14.21 -10.10
C ALA A 595 -9.07 -13.42 -9.35
N LEU A 596 -10.03 -12.88 -10.10
CA LEU A 596 -11.13 -12.05 -9.58
C LEU A 596 -10.62 -10.82 -8.81
N GLY A 597 -9.53 -10.21 -9.29
CA GLY A 597 -8.96 -9.01 -8.70
C GLY A 597 -8.24 -9.24 -7.37
N VAL A 598 -7.80 -10.48 -7.13
CA VAL A 598 -6.92 -10.89 -6.03
C VAL A 598 -5.68 -11.52 -6.60
N GLN A 599 -4.53 -11.08 -6.10
CA GLN A 599 -3.24 -11.60 -6.52
C GLN A 599 -2.82 -12.79 -5.67
N TYR A 600 -2.28 -13.81 -6.34
CA TYR A 600 -1.66 -14.99 -5.75
C TYR A 600 -0.27 -15.16 -6.35
N GLY A 601 0.59 -15.89 -5.67
CA GLY A 601 1.92 -16.22 -6.13
C GLY A 601 2.97 -16.09 -5.03
N ASN A 602 4.15 -16.58 -5.39
CA ASN A 602 5.43 -16.32 -4.75
C ASN A 602 6.47 -16.25 -5.88
N LEU A 603 6.86 -15.02 -6.25
CA LEU A 603 7.73 -14.77 -7.40
C LEU A 603 9.11 -15.42 -7.21
N GLU A 604 9.67 -15.32 -6.00
CA GLU A 604 10.97 -15.90 -5.67
C GLU A 604 10.96 -17.42 -5.82
N GLN A 605 9.93 -18.10 -5.30
CA GLN A 605 9.77 -19.55 -5.44
C GLN A 605 9.56 -19.95 -6.90
N ALA A 606 8.76 -19.21 -7.66
CA ALA A 606 8.56 -19.48 -9.08
C ALA A 606 9.89 -19.47 -9.85
N VAL A 607 10.67 -18.40 -9.70
CA VAL A 607 11.98 -18.24 -10.35
C VAL A 607 12.97 -19.30 -9.88
N PHE A 608 12.98 -19.63 -8.58
CA PHE A 608 13.82 -20.69 -8.03
C PHE A 608 13.56 -22.02 -8.75
N TRP A 609 12.31 -22.45 -8.83
CA TRP A 609 11.96 -23.73 -9.45
C TRP A 609 12.16 -23.72 -10.98
N TYR A 610 11.91 -22.60 -11.66
CA TYR A 610 12.25 -22.46 -13.07
C TYR A 610 13.75 -22.63 -13.32
N ARG A 611 14.60 -22.00 -12.49
CA ARG A 611 16.06 -22.14 -12.60
C ARG A 611 16.52 -23.58 -12.35
N GLN A 612 15.96 -24.26 -11.35
CA GLN A 612 16.29 -25.67 -11.09
C GLN A 612 15.90 -26.56 -12.28
N ALA A 613 14.69 -26.40 -12.80
CA ALA A 613 14.21 -27.19 -13.93
C ALA A 613 14.98 -26.90 -15.22
N CYS A 614 15.33 -25.64 -15.49
CA CYS A 614 16.18 -25.27 -16.62
C CYS A 614 17.59 -25.86 -16.48
N ALA A 615 18.21 -25.78 -15.30
CA ALA A 615 19.53 -26.36 -15.05
C ALA A 615 19.55 -27.90 -15.20
N ALA A 616 18.42 -28.56 -14.96
CA ALA A 616 18.23 -29.99 -15.18
C ALA A 616 18.01 -30.36 -16.67
N GLY A 617 17.90 -29.37 -17.57
CA GLY A 617 17.83 -29.56 -19.02
C GLY A 617 16.45 -29.93 -19.56
N TYR A 618 15.37 -29.74 -18.79
CA TYR A 618 14.03 -30.14 -19.23
C TYR A 618 13.38 -29.09 -20.13
N ALA A 619 13.22 -29.43 -21.42
CA ALA A 619 12.79 -28.48 -22.45
C ALA A 619 11.44 -27.79 -22.17
N ASN A 620 10.44 -28.52 -21.65
CA ASN A 620 9.13 -27.93 -21.32
C ASN A 620 9.28 -26.82 -20.26
N ALA A 621 10.11 -27.03 -19.23
CA ALA A 621 10.33 -26.03 -18.19
C ALA A 621 11.18 -24.85 -18.68
N GLN A 622 12.11 -25.10 -19.60
CA GLN A 622 12.90 -24.04 -20.23
C GLN A 622 12.02 -23.08 -21.05
N VAL A 623 11.02 -23.62 -21.76
CA VAL A 623 10.02 -22.81 -22.49
C VAL A 623 9.13 -22.05 -21.51
N ASP A 624 8.58 -22.71 -20.50
CA ASP A 624 7.73 -22.05 -19.49
C ASP A 624 8.48 -20.89 -18.80
N PHE A 625 9.76 -21.08 -18.49
CA PHE A 625 10.58 -20.04 -17.88
C PHE A 625 10.79 -18.85 -18.82
N TYR A 626 11.08 -19.09 -20.10
CA TYR A 626 11.19 -18.01 -21.09
C TYR A 626 9.88 -17.25 -21.25
N GLU A 627 8.75 -17.94 -21.36
CA GLU A 627 7.44 -17.28 -21.48
C GLU A 627 7.12 -16.44 -20.24
N PHE A 628 7.39 -16.97 -19.06
CA PHE A 628 7.27 -16.25 -17.80
C PHE A 628 8.16 -14.99 -17.78
N ALA A 629 9.47 -15.14 -18.03
CA ALA A 629 10.43 -14.04 -17.96
C ALA A 629 10.16 -12.96 -19.02
N ARG A 630 9.67 -13.36 -20.21
CA ARG A 630 9.26 -12.43 -21.26
C ARG A 630 8.05 -11.60 -20.82
N LEU A 631 7.05 -12.21 -20.19
CA LEU A 631 5.89 -11.48 -19.67
C LEU A 631 6.28 -10.52 -18.55
N GLU A 632 7.18 -10.93 -17.65
CA GLU A 632 7.75 -10.03 -16.64
C GLU A 632 8.46 -8.83 -17.30
N ALA A 633 9.25 -9.07 -18.35
CA ALA A 633 9.95 -8.03 -19.11
C ALA A 633 9.00 -7.08 -19.82
N ASP A 634 7.94 -7.58 -20.46
CA ASP A 634 6.89 -6.77 -21.09
C ASP A 634 6.19 -5.87 -20.08
N MET A 635 6.04 -6.35 -18.84
CA MET A 635 5.51 -5.56 -17.74
C MET A 635 6.55 -4.60 -17.16
N GLY A 636 7.81 -4.58 -17.60
CA GLY A 636 8.87 -3.68 -17.12
C GLY A 636 9.86 -4.27 -16.11
N ASN A 637 9.90 -5.61 -15.96
CA ASN A 637 10.85 -6.32 -15.11
C ASN A 637 11.69 -7.32 -15.94
N PRO A 638 12.74 -6.88 -16.64
CA PRO A 638 13.54 -7.75 -17.50
C PRO A 638 14.57 -8.61 -16.75
N ALA A 639 14.57 -8.62 -15.41
CA ALA A 639 15.64 -9.20 -14.59
C ALA A 639 15.96 -10.67 -14.87
N TYR A 640 14.98 -11.42 -15.39
CA TYR A 640 15.09 -12.86 -15.66
C TYR A 640 15.19 -13.19 -17.16
N LEU A 641 15.09 -12.19 -18.05
CA LEU A 641 14.93 -12.44 -19.47
C LEU A 641 16.19 -13.03 -20.10
N ASP A 642 17.36 -12.48 -19.82
CA ASP A 642 18.64 -12.93 -20.40
C ASP A 642 18.97 -14.37 -19.99
N GLU A 643 18.73 -14.74 -18.72
CA GLU A 643 18.91 -16.12 -18.27
C GLU A 643 17.90 -17.08 -18.90
N ALA A 644 16.64 -16.66 -19.05
CA ALA A 644 15.60 -17.48 -19.64
C ALA A 644 15.78 -17.64 -21.16
N ILE A 645 16.42 -16.68 -21.83
CA ILE A 645 16.86 -16.78 -23.23
C ILE A 645 17.87 -17.92 -23.40
N VAL A 646 18.83 -18.07 -22.48
CA VAL A 646 19.79 -19.19 -22.52
C VAL A 646 19.04 -20.52 -22.38
N CYS A 647 18.07 -20.60 -21.47
CA CYS A 647 17.21 -21.77 -21.34
C CYS A 647 16.42 -22.06 -22.63
N LEU A 648 15.90 -21.03 -23.30
CA LEU A 648 15.18 -21.17 -24.57
C LEU A 648 16.09 -21.76 -25.66
N GLU A 649 17.33 -21.30 -25.77
CA GLU A 649 18.31 -21.81 -26.74
C GLU A 649 18.63 -23.29 -26.50
N ASP A 650 18.66 -23.74 -25.25
CA ASP A 650 18.79 -25.16 -24.89
C ASP A 650 17.58 -25.97 -25.37
N ALA A 651 16.36 -25.45 -25.20
CA ALA A 651 15.13 -26.10 -25.68
C ALA A 651 15.06 -26.15 -27.22
N ILE A 652 15.54 -25.11 -27.91
CA ILE A 652 15.68 -25.09 -29.38
C ILE A 652 16.62 -26.20 -29.84
N ARG A 653 17.78 -26.36 -29.18
CA ARG A 653 18.75 -27.43 -29.49
C ARG A 653 18.18 -28.83 -29.29
N GLN A 654 17.22 -28.97 -28.36
CA GLN A 654 16.49 -30.22 -28.12
C GLN A 654 15.35 -30.48 -29.12
N GLY A 655 15.06 -29.53 -30.01
CA GLY A 655 14.01 -29.65 -31.02
C GLY A 655 12.61 -29.27 -30.54
N HIS A 656 12.49 -28.53 -29.43
CA HIS A 656 11.18 -28.17 -28.88
C HIS A 656 10.42 -27.17 -29.78
N ARG A 657 9.25 -27.56 -30.29
CA ARG A 657 8.43 -26.78 -31.25
C ARG A 657 8.20 -25.34 -30.79
N SER A 658 7.63 -25.15 -29.59
CA SER A 658 7.36 -23.80 -29.07
C SER A 658 8.62 -22.97 -28.88
N ALA A 659 9.74 -23.60 -28.48
CA ALA A 659 11.01 -22.92 -28.32
C ALA A 659 11.56 -22.41 -29.66
N ILE A 660 11.50 -23.26 -30.70
CA ILE A 660 11.91 -22.89 -32.07
C ILE A 660 11.05 -21.73 -32.58
N LEU A 661 9.73 -21.77 -32.39
CA LEU A 661 8.84 -20.68 -32.80
C LEU A 661 9.13 -19.37 -32.05
N ALA A 662 9.26 -19.44 -30.73
CA ALA A 662 9.60 -18.28 -29.91
C ALA A 662 10.98 -17.70 -30.27
N GLY A 663 11.98 -18.56 -30.47
CA GLY A 663 13.31 -18.16 -30.92
C GLY A 663 13.32 -17.56 -32.32
N ALA A 664 12.57 -18.15 -33.26
CA ALA A 664 12.45 -17.62 -34.62
C ALA A 664 11.77 -16.24 -34.63
N PHE A 665 10.71 -16.08 -33.84
CA PHE A 665 10.02 -14.81 -33.68
C PHE A 665 10.93 -13.75 -33.06
N ARG A 666 11.59 -14.08 -31.95
CA ARG A 666 12.55 -13.20 -31.27
C ARG A 666 13.66 -12.78 -32.24
N ALA A 667 14.32 -13.72 -32.89
CA ALA A 667 15.41 -13.43 -33.81
C ALA A 667 14.96 -12.52 -34.96
N ALA A 668 13.89 -12.88 -35.68
CA ALA A 668 13.46 -12.13 -36.87
C ALA A 668 12.82 -10.76 -36.55
N PHE A 669 11.97 -10.69 -35.52
CA PHE A 669 11.09 -9.54 -35.31
C PHE A 669 11.45 -8.65 -34.12
N ILE A 670 12.25 -9.16 -33.18
CA ILE A 670 12.73 -8.39 -32.03
C ILE A 670 14.18 -7.97 -32.27
N GLU A 671 15.05 -8.93 -32.58
CA GLU A 671 16.50 -8.72 -32.70
C GLU A 671 16.95 -8.34 -34.11
N GLN A 672 16.08 -8.56 -35.11
CA GLN A 672 16.39 -8.40 -36.53
C GLN A 672 17.58 -9.26 -36.99
N ASP A 673 17.83 -10.36 -36.30
CA ASP A 673 18.69 -11.44 -36.78
C ASP A 673 17.89 -12.32 -37.75
N TYR A 674 17.71 -11.80 -38.96
CA TYR A 674 16.97 -12.47 -40.01
C TYR A 674 17.61 -13.81 -40.41
N LYS A 675 18.93 -13.99 -40.23
CA LYS A 675 19.59 -15.27 -40.56
C LYS A 675 19.13 -16.37 -39.61
N THR A 676 19.22 -16.09 -38.31
CA THR A 676 18.77 -17.03 -37.28
C THR A 676 17.27 -17.24 -37.39
N GLY A 677 16.48 -16.18 -37.57
CA GLY A 677 15.03 -16.28 -37.78
C GLY A 677 14.66 -17.15 -38.99
N PHE A 678 15.34 -16.94 -40.13
CA PHE A 678 15.12 -17.73 -41.35
C PHE A 678 15.46 -19.20 -41.13
N PHE A 679 16.64 -19.47 -40.56
CA PHE A 679 17.09 -20.83 -40.23
C PHE A 679 16.09 -21.55 -39.32
N LEU A 680 15.62 -20.91 -38.24
CA LEU A 680 14.72 -21.53 -37.27
C LEU A 680 13.34 -21.83 -37.87
N TYR A 681 12.77 -20.93 -38.68
CA TYR A 681 11.53 -21.23 -39.40
C TYR A 681 11.73 -22.33 -40.46
N ALA A 682 12.87 -22.39 -41.13
CA ALA A 682 13.18 -23.44 -42.11
C ALA A 682 13.28 -24.84 -41.48
N LEU A 683 13.45 -24.96 -40.16
CA LEU A 683 13.42 -26.27 -39.46
C LEU A 683 12.06 -26.98 -39.61
N PHE A 684 10.97 -26.24 -39.84
CA PHE A 684 9.61 -26.78 -39.95
C PHE A 684 9.24 -27.29 -41.35
N GLU A 685 10.09 -27.10 -42.36
CA GLU A 685 9.75 -27.31 -43.78
C GLU A 685 9.11 -28.69 -44.07
N ASP A 686 9.60 -29.76 -43.46
CA ASP A 686 9.13 -31.12 -43.72
C ASP A 686 7.95 -31.56 -42.84
N THR A 687 7.83 -31.00 -41.63
CA THR A 687 6.87 -31.46 -40.62
C THR A 687 5.66 -30.56 -40.51
N GLU A 688 5.87 -29.24 -40.55
CA GLU A 688 4.86 -28.22 -40.25
C GLU A 688 5.02 -27.00 -41.20
N PRO A 689 4.79 -27.18 -42.52
CA PRO A 689 5.15 -26.19 -43.53
C PRO A 689 4.48 -24.82 -43.35
N HIS A 690 3.32 -24.77 -42.70
CA HIS A 690 2.63 -23.52 -42.37
C HIS A 690 3.44 -22.60 -41.44
N TYR A 691 4.25 -23.16 -40.53
CA TYR A 691 5.21 -22.38 -39.74
C TYR A 691 6.44 -22.01 -40.59
N ALA A 692 6.89 -22.94 -41.44
CA ALA A 692 8.05 -22.72 -42.28
C ALA A 692 7.85 -21.55 -43.27
N GLU A 693 6.64 -21.37 -43.78
CA GLU A 693 6.27 -20.28 -44.70
C GLU A 693 6.59 -18.89 -44.13
N GLN A 694 6.59 -18.73 -42.81
CA GLN A 694 6.84 -17.45 -42.15
C GLN A 694 8.23 -16.88 -42.48
N ARG A 695 9.23 -17.72 -42.79
CA ARG A 695 10.58 -17.25 -43.17
C ARG A 695 10.60 -16.36 -44.41
N TRP A 696 9.61 -16.54 -45.29
CA TRP A 696 9.48 -15.73 -46.51
C TRP A 696 8.95 -14.33 -46.26
N SER A 697 8.37 -14.04 -45.08
CA SER A 697 7.84 -12.72 -44.77
C SER A 697 8.92 -11.65 -44.58
N PHE A 698 10.18 -12.05 -44.41
CA PHE A 698 11.34 -11.16 -44.22
C PHE A 698 12.56 -11.60 -45.05
N ALA A 699 12.39 -12.52 -46.00
CA ALA A 699 13.48 -13.02 -46.83
C ALA A 699 14.13 -11.94 -47.71
N ASP A 700 13.42 -10.85 -47.99
CA ASP A 700 13.94 -9.70 -48.72
C ASP A 700 15.02 -8.92 -47.96
N GLN A 701 15.16 -9.16 -46.65
CA GLN A 701 16.24 -8.63 -45.80
C GLN A 701 17.53 -9.45 -45.88
N LEU A 702 17.52 -10.60 -46.57
CA LEU A 702 18.66 -11.49 -46.71
C LEU A 702 19.19 -11.51 -48.15
N THR A 703 20.49 -11.74 -48.28
CA THR A 703 21.08 -12.10 -49.57
C THR A 703 20.76 -13.54 -49.94
N GLN A 704 20.75 -13.87 -51.23
CA GLN A 704 20.54 -15.25 -51.68
C GLN A 704 21.55 -16.23 -51.07
N ALA A 705 22.81 -15.81 -50.86
CA ALA A 705 23.82 -16.65 -50.24
C ALA A 705 23.49 -16.99 -48.77
N GLU A 706 22.91 -16.05 -48.02
CA GLU A 706 22.51 -16.25 -46.63
C GLU A 706 21.25 -17.13 -46.54
N ILE A 707 20.32 -16.99 -47.48
CA ILE A 707 19.17 -17.89 -47.61
C ILE A 707 19.65 -19.32 -47.91
N ASP A 708 20.54 -19.48 -48.89
CA ASP A 708 21.08 -20.78 -49.27
C ASP A 708 21.83 -21.45 -48.10
N GLU A 709 22.61 -20.68 -47.34
CA GLU A 709 23.31 -21.14 -46.13
C GLU A 709 22.34 -21.56 -45.03
N ALA A 710 21.31 -20.76 -44.75
CA ALA A 710 20.31 -21.07 -43.74
C ALA A 710 19.46 -22.31 -44.10
N GLU A 711 19.04 -22.45 -45.36
CA GLU A 711 18.34 -23.64 -45.86
C GLU A 711 19.22 -24.89 -45.77
N GLN A 712 20.51 -24.78 -46.13
CA GLN A 712 21.44 -25.89 -46.00
C GLN A 712 21.61 -26.32 -44.53
N ALA A 713 21.84 -25.36 -43.63
CA ALA A 713 21.98 -25.64 -42.20
C ALA A 713 20.69 -26.25 -41.63
N ALA A 714 19.52 -25.76 -42.03
CA ALA A 714 18.22 -26.30 -41.60
C ALA A 714 18.00 -27.72 -42.11
N ALA A 715 18.40 -28.02 -43.35
CA ALA A 715 18.34 -29.38 -43.90
C ALA A 715 19.29 -30.35 -43.16
N GLU A 716 20.51 -29.91 -42.83
CA GLU A 716 21.46 -30.68 -42.02
C GLU A 716 20.91 -30.95 -40.61
N TRP A 717 20.27 -29.96 -39.99
CA TRP A 717 19.63 -30.13 -38.69
C TRP A 717 18.48 -31.13 -38.73
N ARG A 718 17.56 -31.01 -39.72
CA ARG A 718 16.43 -31.92 -39.92
C ARG A 718 16.85 -33.36 -40.21
N ALA A 719 18.03 -33.55 -40.81
CA ALA A 719 18.58 -34.89 -41.03
C ALA A 719 19.05 -35.57 -39.73
N ALA A 720 19.39 -34.80 -38.70
CA ALA A 720 19.93 -35.30 -37.43
C ALA A 720 18.95 -35.22 -36.26
N ASN A 721 17.87 -34.44 -36.37
CA ASN A 721 16.97 -34.11 -35.27
C ASN A 721 15.50 -34.15 -35.71
N THR A 722 14.60 -34.21 -34.73
CA THR A 722 13.15 -34.15 -34.95
C THR A 722 12.55 -33.03 -34.12
N ILE A 723 11.55 -32.35 -34.66
CA ILE A 723 10.74 -31.42 -33.89
C ILE A 723 9.85 -32.22 -32.93
N LYS A 724 9.86 -31.81 -31.68
CA LYS A 724 9.12 -32.41 -30.57
C LYS A 724 8.17 -31.39 -29.97
N ASP A 725 6.98 -31.79 -29.57
CA ASP A 725 6.07 -30.95 -28.80
C ASP A 725 6.13 -31.26 -27.30
N TYR A 726 5.32 -30.54 -26.50
CA TYR A 726 5.27 -30.72 -25.06
C TYR A 726 5.06 -32.19 -24.66
N ASN A 727 4.21 -32.93 -25.37
CA ASN A 727 3.86 -34.31 -25.05
C ASN A 727 5.04 -35.27 -25.29
N ASP A 728 5.87 -35.00 -26.28
CA ASP A 728 7.08 -35.80 -26.53
C ASP A 728 8.04 -35.71 -25.34
N PHE A 729 8.31 -34.50 -24.83
CA PHE A 729 9.15 -34.31 -23.64
C PHE A 729 8.49 -34.83 -22.36
N PHE A 730 7.16 -34.71 -22.24
CA PHE A 730 6.43 -35.34 -21.13
C PHE A 730 6.55 -36.87 -21.15
N ALA A 731 6.57 -37.50 -22.33
CA ALA A 731 6.70 -38.95 -22.46
C ALA A 731 8.10 -39.45 -22.09
N GLU A 732 9.12 -38.60 -22.22
CA GLU A 732 10.53 -38.92 -21.94
C GLU A 732 10.88 -38.86 -20.43
N VAL A 733 10.10 -38.14 -19.61
CA VAL A 733 10.34 -38.01 -18.17
C VAL A 733 9.66 -39.10 -17.36
N ASP A 734 10.38 -39.74 -16.43
CA ASP A 734 9.80 -40.72 -15.51
C ASP A 734 9.25 -40.06 -14.25
N SER A 735 8.15 -39.31 -14.39
CA SER A 735 7.51 -38.57 -13.30
C SER A 735 6.12 -39.12 -12.96
N PRO A 736 5.74 -39.23 -11.67
CA PRO A 736 4.37 -39.55 -11.26
C PRO A 736 3.40 -38.37 -11.43
N PHE A 737 3.89 -37.16 -11.70
CA PHE A 737 3.09 -35.95 -11.90
C PHE A 737 2.69 -35.71 -13.35
N ARG A 738 2.97 -36.66 -14.25
CA ARG A 738 2.49 -36.62 -15.62
C ARG A 738 0.95 -36.52 -15.63
N PRO A 739 0.34 -35.58 -16.37
CA PRO A 739 -1.11 -35.55 -16.51
C PRO A 739 -1.57 -36.89 -17.10
N VAL A 740 -2.56 -37.52 -16.47
CA VAL A 740 -3.14 -38.78 -16.97
C VAL A 740 -3.86 -38.42 -18.27
N THR A 741 -3.31 -38.89 -19.39
CA THR A 741 -4.02 -38.87 -20.67
C THR A 741 -5.15 -39.90 -20.58
N GLU A 742 -6.40 -39.43 -20.50
CA GLU A 742 -7.58 -40.25 -20.86
C GLU A 742 -7.71 -40.39 -22.38
#